data_AF-A0A5D4RMW7-F1
#
_entry.id   AF-A0A5D4RMW7-F1
#
_cell.length_a   1.000
_cell.length_b   1.000
_cell.length_c   1.000
_cell.angle_alpha   90.00
_cell.angle_beta   90.00
_cell.angle_gamma   90.00
#
_symmetry.space_group_name_H-M   'P 1'
#
loop_
_entity.id
_entity.type
_entity.pdbx_description
1 polymer ?
#
loop_
_entity_poly.entity_id
_entity_poly.type
_entity_poly.pdbx_seq_one_letter_code
_entity_poly.pdbx_strand_id
1 'polypeptide(L)'
;MFGFNPWKREHMSHFFTEYRTAYVFGNGDLNRLEAYFNKYEEKVFIIWGFKEEPDIVKYAKENSITLYRVEDGFVRSVGLGAAHTLPLSIAVDSKTLYFDSREASDLEEIIKTYDFSKKPSLIPTARKTMNMLINMGVSKYNHAARTDINEVYGEKKKKRILVIGQVEDDASIKYGCSREIKNNDLVWAAYNENPDAEIIYKPHPDVLGGYRKAYSNPMDVAHISKVVTEPLGLVDALETIDHVYTITSLAGFEALIRGIKVTCFGAPFYSGWGLTDDRQETTRRTRKVTIEELFAAAYIIYPRYVDPETNQRIELEEAINVLAEMITKNTFLKGKEQFGTGDVETAVASMQKAINDTTSTSSKSKWSLEVIKLQLDNKDFEEVVRLTEEFQIKFPQKITDQVYYYRGKAYESLGEYEKALFDLNAALMMDRKLTTLETLINLLWKVNGPNAKTIELLEEALGHKKQLKEEQLITYAAILNQAGEYQWAKSVLPEKTEVPYMALKGLVEKRKEDVISNIMTTRDVNNKLILSEGDFETAIEEAHGDFCLVGEDSIESHQADFIDNHSLVIRINEVDQSYPNILYKGKKTDVWFGQAKRTANLGRIYKKASLTLISDVNFSHANPNAEETLRHLYDLNQTVQSYPDAFYRELIQRIKKEPSEALLLLYWIYKIQGPIEPSKIVGIDVEKLSIEEKTLINEVVKNNTQKYV
;
A
#
# COMPACT_ATOMS: atom_id res chain seq x y z
N MET A 1 7.47 41.03 8.27
CA MET A 1 7.89 39.98 7.32
C MET A 1 7.29 40.27 5.95
N PHE A 2 8.11 40.35 4.90
CA PHE A 2 7.73 40.78 3.54
C PHE A 2 7.94 39.63 2.53
N GLY A 3 7.01 39.46 1.57
CA GLY A 3 7.17 38.51 0.47
C GLY A 3 6.88 37.03 0.79
N PHE A 4 6.24 36.74 1.94
CA PHE A 4 5.89 35.38 2.38
C PHE A 4 4.47 34.97 1.97
N ASN A 5 4.37 33.83 1.27
CA ASN A 5 3.09 33.21 0.90
C ASN A 5 2.28 32.84 2.15
N PRO A 6 0.94 33.03 2.16
CA PRO A 6 0.08 32.79 3.33
C PRO A 6 0.28 31.43 4.00
N TRP A 7 0.36 30.35 3.22
CA TRP A 7 0.48 28.99 3.74
C TRP A 7 1.79 28.70 4.47
N LYS A 8 2.85 29.49 4.25
CA LYS A 8 4.15 29.33 4.95
C LYS A 8 4.24 30.12 6.25
N ARG A 9 3.34 31.06 6.49
CA ARG A 9 3.56 32.14 7.47
C ARG A 9 3.77 31.60 8.87
N GLU A 10 2.84 30.80 9.38
CA GLU A 10 2.93 30.22 10.71
C GLU A 10 4.26 29.47 10.91
N HIS A 11 4.59 28.56 9.99
CA HIS A 11 5.86 27.83 10.01
C HIS A 11 7.09 28.75 10.02
N MET A 12 7.08 29.81 9.20
CA MET A 12 8.17 30.78 9.14
C MET A 12 8.36 31.56 10.44
N SER A 13 7.32 31.73 11.24
CA SER A 13 7.44 32.40 12.54
C SER A 13 8.28 31.60 13.54
N HIS A 14 8.26 30.26 13.45
CA HIS A 14 9.06 29.38 14.30
C HIS A 14 10.57 29.49 14.00
N PHE A 15 10.95 30.09 12.86
CA PHE A 15 12.34 30.43 12.58
C PHE A 15 12.82 31.73 13.23
N PHE A 16 11.96 32.42 13.97
CA PHE A 16 12.22 33.74 14.56
C PHE A 16 11.54 33.85 15.93
N THR A 17 11.71 32.83 16.77
CA THR A 17 11.08 32.75 18.11
C THR A 17 11.50 33.88 19.04
N GLU A 18 12.62 34.53 18.75
CA GLU A 18 13.09 35.74 19.44
C GLU A 18 12.24 37.00 19.12
N TYR A 19 11.36 36.94 18.12
CA TYR A 19 10.52 38.06 17.69
C TYR A 19 9.03 37.72 17.73
N ARG A 20 8.20 38.70 18.07
CA ARG A 20 6.78 38.67 17.70
C ARG A 20 6.65 38.99 16.20
N THR A 21 6.15 38.06 15.41
CA THR A 21 6.11 38.21 13.95
C THR A 21 4.80 38.85 13.45
N ALA A 22 4.91 39.64 12.40
CA ALA A 22 3.79 40.20 11.64
C ALA A 22 4.10 40.15 10.14
N TYR A 23 3.08 39.91 9.32
CA TYR A 23 3.22 39.74 7.87
C TYR A 23 2.61 40.91 7.11
N VAL A 24 3.34 41.38 6.11
CA VAL A 24 2.86 42.40 5.18
C VAL A 24 1.99 41.75 4.12
N PHE A 25 0.81 42.33 3.89
CA PHE A 25 -0.13 41.91 2.85
C PHE A 25 -0.05 42.85 1.65
N GLY A 26 0.13 42.29 0.45
CA GLY A 26 0.25 43.03 -0.80
C GLY A 26 1.64 43.66 -1.01
N ASN A 27 1.70 44.73 -1.80
CA ASN A 27 2.93 45.34 -2.33
C ASN A 27 3.77 46.14 -1.31
N GLY A 28 3.51 46.00 -0.01
CA GLY A 28 4.37 46.60 1.02
C GLY A 28 4.56 48.12 0.95
N ASP A 29 3.53 48.88 0.58
CA ASP A 29 3.58 50.34 0.49
C ASP A 29 3.98 51.01 1.82
N LEU A 30 5.09 51.77 1.79
CA LEU A 30 5.67 52.43 2.95
C LEU A 30 4.69 53.40 3.63
N ASN A 31 3.94 54.19 2.86
CA ASN A 31 3.01 55.19 3.43
C ASN A 31 1.93 54.53 4.31
N ARG A 32 1.50 53.33 3.93
CA ARG A 32 0.54 52.54 4.70
C ARG A 32 1.19 51.90 5.93
N LEU A 33 2.43 51.46 5.81
CA LEU A 33 3.10 50.63 6.81
C LEU A 33 3.84 51.44 7.88
N GLU A 34 4.27 52.66 7.57
CA GLU A 34 5.03 53.52 8.47
C GLU A 34 4.34 53.70 9.83
N ALA A 35 3.02 53.95 9.82
CA ALA A 35 2.22 54.08 11.04
C ALA A 35 2.21 52.80 11.91
N TYR A 36 2.46 51.62 11.33
CA TYR A 36 2.62 50.37 12.08
C TYR A 36 4.05 50.20 12.58
N PHE A 37 5.05 50.56 11.78
CA PHE A 37 6.47 50.49 12.18
C PHE A 37 6.77 51.43 13.36
N ASN A 38 6.16 52.61 13.38
CA ASN A 38 6.34 53.60 14.44
C ASN A 38 5.73 53.19 15.78
N LYS A 39 4.91 52.13 15.84
CA LYS A 39 4.35 51.60 17.10
C LYS A 39 5.36 50.81 17.93
N TYR A 40 6.46 50.40 17.34
CA TYR A 40 7.45 49.53 17.97
C TYR A 40 8.83 50.19 17.88
N GLU A 41 9.49 50.41 19.02
CA GLU A 41 10.84 50.98 19.05
C GLU A 41 11.86 49.97 18.49
N GLU A 42 11.87 48.76 19.05
CA GLU A 42 12.70 47.65 18.58
C GLU A 42 11.99 46.84 17.50
N LYS A 43 12.57 46.82 16.30
CA LYS A 43 12.00 46.12 15.15
C LYS A 43 13.09 45.71 14.16
N VAL A 44 12.81 44.65 13.43
CA VAL A 44 13.63 44.18 12.31
C VAL A 44 12.73 43.89 11.12
N PHE A 45 13.26 44.04 9.92
CA PHE A 45 12.57 43.66 8.69
C PHE A 45 13.12 42.32 8.21
N ILE A 46 12.22 41.36 7.96
CA ILE A 46 12.58 40.03 7.45
C ILE A 46 11.91 39.87 6.09
N ILE A 47 12.69 39.56 5.07
CA ILE A 47 12.29 39.67 3.67
C ILE A 47 12.62 38.38 2.94
N TRP A 48 11.65 37.78 2.25
CA TRP A 48 11.91 36.62 1.41
C TRP A 48 12.59 37.04 0.10
N GLY A 49 13.81 36.57 -0.15
CA GLY A 49 14.55 36.89 -1.36
C GLY A 49 14.86 38.39 -1.47
N PHE A 50 14.56 38.94 -2.64
CA PHE A 50 14.63 40.38 -2.96
C PHE A 50 13.25 40.96 -3.29
N LYS A 51 12.22 40.58 -2.51
CA LYS A 51 10.81 40.95 -2.76
C LYS A 51 10.39 42.28 -2.11
N GLU A 52 11.33 43.02 -1.56
CA GLU A 52 11.09 44.31 -0.96
C GLU A 52 11.03 45.44 -2.00
N GLU A 53 10.21 46.45 -1.71
CA GLU A 53 10.23 47.70 -2.46
C GLU A 53 11.46 48.55 -2.07
N PRO A 54 12.07 49.30 -3.01
CA PRO A 54 13.24 50.13 -2.74
C PRO A 54 13.07 51.11 -1.57
N ASP A 55 11.88 51.68 -1.42
CA ASP A 55 11.56 52.62 -0.34
C ASP A 55 11.59 51.96 1.05
N ILE A 56 11.29 50.65 1.15
CA ILE A 56 11.39 49.91 2.41
C ILE A 56 12.86 49.75 2.83
N VAL A 57 13.75 49.49 1.87
CA VAL A 57 15.20 49.41 2.13
C VAL A 57 15.74 50.77 2.57
N LYS A 58 15.33 51.83 1.88
CA LYS A 58 15.72 53.19 2.21
C LYS A 58 15.24 53.58 3.61
N TYR A 59 13.97 53.35 3.92
CA TYR A 59 13.40 53.61 5.24
C TYR A 59 14.12 52.83 6.35
N ALA A 60 14.42 51.55 6.12
CA ALA A 60 15.16 50.72 7.08
C ALA A 60 16.54 51.31 7.37
N LYS A 61 17.26 51.74 6.34
CA LYS A 61 18.58 52.38 6.48
C LYS A 61 18.52 53.71 7.21
N GLU A 62 17.57 54.58 6.87
CA GLU A 62 17.40 55.90 7.50
C GLU A 62 17.02 55.81 8.98
N ASN A 63 16.32 54.74 9.37
CA ASN A 63 15.86 54.51 10.74
C ASN A 63 16.70 53.47 11.51
N SER A 64 17.87 53.07 10.99
CA SER A 64 18.74 52.06 11.62
C SER A 64 18.03 50.73 11.96
N ILE A 65 17.09 50.31 11.11
CA ILE A 65 16.36 49.04 11.26
C ILE A 65 17.16 47.93 10.57
N THR A 66 17.50 46.88 11.32
CA THR A 66 18.15 45.69 10.74
C THR A 66 17.23 45.00 9.74
N LEU A 67 17.77 44.73 8.55
CA LEU A 67 17.08 44.02 7.47
C LEU A 67 17.72 42.64 7.29
N TYR A 68 16.93 41.59 7.46
CA TYR A 68 17.29 40.22 7.13
C TYR A 68 16.63 39.80 5.82
N ARG A 69 17.43 39.31 4.88
CA ARG A 69 16.95 38.55 3.73
C ARG A 69 16.99 37.07 4.07
N VAL A 70 15.93 36.37 3.71
CA VAL A 70 15.80 34.93 3.92
C VAL A 70 15.57 34.21 2.62
N GLU A 71 16.11 33.01 2.53
CA GLU A 71 15.81 32.06 1.46
C GLU A 71 15.77 30.65 2.02
N ASP A 72 15.33 29.71 1.19
CA ASP A 72 15.41 28.29 1.50
C ASP A 72 16.86 27.91 1.86
N GLY A 73 17.00 27.17 2.98
CA GLY A 73 18.27 26.59 3.38
C GLY A 73 18.69 25.42 2.49
N PHE A 74 19.90 24.91 2.71
CA PHE A 74 20.49 23.90 1.84
C PHE A 74 19.95 22.47 2.10
N VAL A 75 19.46 22.18 3.32
CA VAL A 75 18.72 20.95 3.65
C VAL A 75 17.25 21.30 3.85
N ARG A 76 16.44 21.07 2.82
CA ARG A 76 15.14 21.75 2.72
C ARG A 76 13.93 20.88 3.01
N SER A 77 13.64 19.89 2.17
CA SER A 77 12.39 19.10 2.24
C SER A 77 12.45 17.89 1.30
N VAL A 78 11.54 16.93 1.48
CA VAL A 78 11.39 15.79 0.55
C VAL A 78 10.78 16.23 -0.77
N GLY A 79 9.84 17.17 -0.74
CA GLY A 79 9.16 17.72 -1.93
C GLY A 79 9.76 19.03 -2.43
N LEU A 80 9.40 19.40 -3.66
CA LEU A 80 9.68 20.71 -4.24
C LEU A 80 8.86 21.79 -3.51
N GLY A 81 9.33 23.04 -3.54
CA GLY A 81 8.58 24.17 -2.95
C GLY A 81 7.23 24.41 -3.61
N ALA A 82 7.13 24.00 -4.88
CA ALA A 82 5.89 24.01 -5.66
C ALA A 82 4.84 23.02 -5.12
N ALA A 83 5.24 21.97 -4.40
CA ALA A 83 4.35 20.96 -3.81
C ALA A 83 3.87 21.33 -2.39
N HIS A 84 4.01 22.60 -1.99
CA HIS A 84 3.60 23.11 -0.67
C HIS A 84 4.19 22.38 0.55
N THR A 85 5.38 21.80 0.41
CA THR A 85 6.10 21.19 1.55
C THR A 85 6.77 22.28 2.41
N LEU A 86 6.61 22.19 3.73
CA LEU A 86 7.26 23.11 4.67
C LEU A 86 8.79 22.91 4.67
N PRO A 87 9.59 23.99 4.65
CA PRO A 87 11.05 23.88 4.70
C PRO A 87 11.54 23.58 6.13
N LEU A 88 12.46 22.62 6.27
CA LEU A 88 13.20 22.34 7.50
C LEU A 88 14.26 23.40 7.82
N SER A 89 14.72 24.14 6.81
CA SER A 89 15.85 25.06 6.92
C SER A 89 15.62 26.35 6.14
N ILE A 90 16.10 27.46 6.71
CA ILE A 90 16.20 28.75 6.01
C ILE A 90 17.59 29.35 6.19
N ALA A 91 18.08 30.01 5.15
CA ALA A 91 19.18 30.96 5.26
C ALA A 91 18.65 32.29 5.82
N VAL A 92 19.41 32.94 6.70
CA VAL A 92 19.09 34.27 7.24
C VAL A 92 20.33 35.14 7.11
N ASP A 93 20.23 36.22 6.33
CA ASP A 93 21.36 37.08 6.01
C ASP A 93 21.02 38.55 6.23
N SER A 94 21.82 39.24 7.02
CA SER A 94 21.66 40.67 7.31
C SER A 94 22.32 41.59 6.28
N LYS A 95 23.15 41.03 5.38
CA LYS A 95 23.84 41.76 4.31
C LYS A 95 23.16 41.48 2.97
N THR A 96 23.45 40.34 2.36
CA THR A 96 22.88 39.90 1.09
C THR A 96 22.88 38.38 1.00
N LEU A 97 21.97 37.80 0.21
CA LEU A 97 21.84 36.35 0.14
C LEU A 97 23.10 35.68 -0.43
N TYR A 98 23.37 34.45 0.02
CA TYR A 98 24.57 33.67 -0.30
C TYR A 98 24.89 33.52 -1.80
N PHE A 99 23.90 33.64 -2.69
CA PHE A 99 24.10 33.55 -4.14
C PHE A 99 24.37 34.90 -4.82
N ASP A 100 24.26 36.03 -4.10
CA ASP A 100 24.62 37.34 -4.63
C ASP A 100 26.12 37.58 -4.48
N SER A 101 26.82 37.58 -5.62
CA SER A 101 28.26 37.72 -5.68
C SER A 101 28.74 39.18 -5.75
N ARG A 102 27.81 40.15 -5.83
CA ARG A 102 28.16 41.57 -6.00
C ARG A 102 28.67 42.19 -4.71
N GLU A 103 28.14 41.76 -3.57
CA GLU A 103 28.52 42.21 -2.23
C GLU A 103 28.85 41.01 -1.33
N ALA A 104 29.42 41.26 -0.15
CA ALA A 104 29.73 40.19 0.80
C ALA A 104 28.47 39.83 1.62
N SER A 105 28.09 38.56 1.62
CA SER A 105 27.04 37.99 2.46
C SER A 105 27.53 37.72 3.89
N ASP A 106 26.61 37.44 4.82
CA ASP A 106 27.00 36.95 6.14
C ASP A 106 27.69 35.59 6.04
N LEU A 107 27.29 34.72 5.10
CA LEU A 107 27.99 33.46 4.84
C LEU A 107 29.43 33.70 4.38
N GLU A 108 29.67 34.64 3.46
CA GLU A 108 31.03 35.01 3.03
C GLU A 108 31.86 35.52 4.22
N GLU A 109 31.27 36.33 5.09
CA GLU A 109 31.94 36.82 6.31
C GLU A 109 32.28 35.68 7.28
N ILE A 110 31.35 34.74 7.50
CA ILE A 110 31.58 33.55 8.34
C ILE A 110 32.75 32.75 7.78
N ILE A 111 32.74 32.40 6.50
CA ILE A 111 33.83 31.62 5.89
C ILE A 111 35.16 32.38 6.02
N LYS A 112 35.15 33.69 5.79
CA LYS A 112 36.35 34.53 5.83
C LYS A 112 36.95 34.66 7.24
N THR A 113 36.12 34.83 8.26
CA THR A 113 36.58 35.30 9.59
C THR A 113 36.42 34.28 10.71
N TYR A 114 35.61 33.24 10.53
CA TYR A 114 35.36 32.28 11.60
C TYR A 114 36.63 31.49 11.95
N ASP A 115 36.96 31.52 13.23
CA ASP A 115 38.10 30.80 13.79
C ASP A 115 37.66 29.40 14.22
N PHE A 116 37.75 28.44 13.30
CA PHE A 116 37.38 27.05 13.54
C PHE A 116 38.22 26.40 14.65
N SER A 117 39.42 26.91 14.95
CA SER A 117 40.28 26.38 16.02
C SER A 117 39.70 26.58 17.42
N LYS A 118 38.86 27.61 17.61
CA LYS A 118 38.19 27.91 18.89
C LYS A 118 37.04 26.97 19.21
N LYS A 119 36.59 26.14 18.26
CA LYS A 119 35.57 25.10 18.49
C LYS A 119 36.07 23.75 17.95
N PRO A 120 36.95 23.05 18.68
CA PRO A 120 37.58 21.81 18.20
C PRO A 120 36.59 20.70 17.81
N SER A 121 35.39 20.67 18.40
CA SER A 121 34.34 19.69 18.06
C SER A 121 33.61 19.99 16.75
N LEU A 122 33.66 21.22 16.23
CA LEU A 122 32.84 21.63 15.08
C LEU A 122 33.23 20.89 13.80
N ILE A 123 34.53 20.74 13.50
CA ILE A 123 35.00 20.07 12.29
C ILE A 123 34.70 18.55 12.32
N PRO A 124 34.94 17.82 13.43
CA PRO A 124 34.46 16.46 13.58
C PRO A 124 32.93 16.33 13.38
N THR A 125 32.13 17.23 13.95
CA THR A 125 30.67 17.24 13.75
C THR A 125 30.30 17.50 12.30
N ALA A 126 30.94 18.47 11.64
CA ALA A 126 30.74 18.77 10.22
C ALA A 126 31.06 17.58 9.33
N ARG A 127 32.17 16.88 9.59
CA ARG A 127 32.51 15.65 8.86
C ARG A 127 31.47 14.55 9.08
N LYS A 128 31.02 14.34 10.32
CA LYS A 128 30.00 13.35 10.66
C LYS A 128 28.69 13.65 9.92
N THR A 129 28.15 14.87 10.02
CA THR A 129 26.87 15.24 9.41
C THR A 129 26.94 15.34 7.89
N MET A 130 28.08 15.76 7.32
CA MET A 130 28.34 15.69 5.87
C MET A 130 28.29 14.24 5.38
N ASN A 131 28.95 13.31 6.08
CA ASN A 131 28.90 11.89 5.73
C ASN A 131 27.49 11.31 5.88
N MET A 132 26.73 11.71 6.91
CA MET A 132 25.32 11.32 7.04
C MET A 132 24.51 11.77 5.81
N LEU A 133 24.62 13.04 5.41
CA LEU A 133 23.93 13.58 4.25
C LEU A 133 24.27 12.82 2.96
N ILE A 134 25.56 12.51 2.75
CA ILE A 134 26.03 11.74 1.60
C ILE A 134 25.47 10.31 1.61
N ASN A 135 25.63 9.59 2.73
CA ASN A 135 25.23 8.19 2.86
C ASN A 135 23.72 8.00 2.73
N MET A 136 22.93 8.99 3.17
CA MET A 136 21.47 8.95 3.11
C MET A 136 20.94 9.35 1.73
N GLY A 137 21.82 9.71 0.79
CA GLY A 137 21.43 10.16 -0.55
C GLY A 137 20.59 11.44 -0.53
N VAL A 138 20.77 12.27 0.51
CA VAL A 138 20.01 13.50 0.68
C VAL A 138 20.61 14.60 -0.20
N SER A 139 19.76 15.24 -0.99
CA SER A 139 20.02 16.45 -1.77
C SER A 139 19.00 17.54 -1.40
N LYS A 140 19.09 18.73 -1.99
CA LYS A 140 18.09 19.82 -1.80
C LYS A 140 16.66 19.35 -2.12
N TYR A 141 16.52 18.40 -3.06
CA TYR A 141 15.25 17.80 -3.46
C TYR A 141 15.39 16.26 -3.54
N ASN A 142 14.56 15.52 -2.81
CA ASN A 142 14.67 14.05 -2.64
C ASN A 142 13.46 13.29 -3.22
N HIS A 143 13.01 13.70 -4.42
CA HIS A 143 11.73 13.25 -4.99
C HIS A 143 11.84 12.10 -5.99
N ALA A 144 13.03 11.86 -6.55
CA ALA A 144 13.29 10.83 -7.55
C ALA A 144 13.63 9.48 -6.88
N ALA A 145 13.17 8.37 -7.49
CA ALA A 145 13.57 7.04 -7.08
C ALA A 145 15.05 6.79 -7.42
N ARG A 146 15.71 5.92 -6.65
CA ARG A 146 17.08 5.49 -6.94
C ARG A 146 17.09 4.78 -8.30
N THR A 147 17.97 5.22 -9.19
CA THR A 147 18.13 4.68 -10.54
C THR A 147 19.51 4.07 -10.68
N ASP A 148 19.63 2.90 -11.31
CA ASP A 148 20.96 2.39 -11.68
C ASP A 148 21.54 3.29 -12.76
N ILE A 149 22.59 4.02 -12.40
CA ILE A 149 23.22 4.98 -13.28
C ILE A 149 23.83 4.32 -14.53
N ASN A 150 24.10 3.02 -14.51
CA ASN A 150 24.59 2.30 -15.68
C ASN A 150 23.50 2.09 -16.74
N GLU A 151 22.23 2.04 -16.35
CA GLU A 151 21.11 1.99 -17.32
C GLU A 151 20.98 3.34 -18.04
N VAL A 152 21.19 4.43 -17.32
CA VAL A 152 21.08 5.80 -17.82
C VAL A 152 22.32 6.19 -18.62
N TYR A 153 23.52 6.08 -18.05
CA TYR A 153 24.76 6.54 -18.66
C TYR A 153 25.46 5.45 -19.50
N GLY A 154 25.18 4.18 -19.25
CA GLY A 154 25.96 3.06 -19.79
C GLY A 154 27.18 2.75 -18.93
N GLU A 155 27.91 1.69 -19.29
CA GLU A 155 29.20 1.34 -18.69
C GLU A 155 30.21 2.49 -18.84
N LYS A 156 30.91 2.84 -17.76
CA LYS A 156 31.93 3.89 -17.77
C LYS A 156 33.19 3.41 -18.48
N LYS A 157 33.46 3.97 -19.67
CA LYS A 157 34.65 3.64 -20.49
C LYS A 157 35.72 4.73 -20.53
N LYS A 158 35.35 5.96 -20.17
CA LYS A 158 36.22 7.15 -20.19
C LYS A 158 35.85 8.10 -19.05
N LYS A 159 36.64 9.17 -18.89
CA LYS A 159 36.34 10.25 -17.94
C LYS A 159 34.94 10.81 -18.24
N ARG A 160 34.11 10.97 -17.22
CA ARG A 160 32.76 11.53 -17.33
C ARG A 160 32.69 12.92 -16.75
N ILE A 161 32.07 13.81 -17.51
CA ILE A 161 31.86 15.20 -17.13
C ILE A 161 30.38 15.48 -17.12
N LEU A 162 29.88 15.87 -15.95
CA LEU A 162 28.49 16.28 -15.79
C LEU A 162 28.37 17.79 -15.90
N VAL A 163 27.56 18.25 -16.84
CA VAL A 163 27.18 19.65 -16.97
C VAL A 163 25.81 19.82 -16.34
N ILE A 164 25.72 20.68 -15.33
CA ILE A 164 24.48 20.94 -14.58
C ILE A 164 23.71 22.08 -15.23
N GLY A 165 22.52 21.77 -15.73
CA GLY A 165 21.58 22.77 -16.22
C GLY A 165 20.85 23.49 -15.09
N GLN A 166 20.61 24.79 -15.28
CA GLN A 166 19.81 25.64 -14.40
C GLN A 166 18.72 26.38 -15.20
N VAL A 167 17.73 26.92 -14.50
CA VAL A 167 16.81 27.89 -15.08
C VAL A 167 17.59 29.18 -15.34
N GLU A 168 17.70 29.61 -16.61
CA GLU A 168 18.64 30.68 -17.01
C GLU A 168 18.28 32.08 -16.47
N ASP A 169 17.04 32.30 -16.05
CA ASP A 169 16.59 33.53 -15.40
C ASP A 169 16.52 33.44 -13.86
N ASP A 170 17.12 32.39 -13.28
CA ASP A 170 17.19 32.23 -11.82
C ASP A 170 17.99 33.37 -11.16
N ALA A 171 17.54 33.78 -9.96
CA ALA A 171 18.18 34.84 -9.19
C ALA A 171 19.67 34.55 -8.91
N SER A 172 20.03 33.28 -8.67
CA SER A 172 21.42 32.89 -8.45
C SER A 172 22.31 33.09 -9.67
N ILE A 173 21.78 33.03 -10.90
CA ILE A 173 22.53 33.39 -12.11
C ILE A 173 22.60 34.91 -12.22
N LYS A 174 21.45 35.59 -12.10
CA LYS A 174 21.35 37.05 -12.20
C LYS A 174 22.29 37.81 -11.25
N TYR A 175 22.45 37.30 -10.02
CA TYR A 175 23.27 37.94 -8.99
C TYR A 175 24.64 37.26 -8.79
N GLY A 176 24.82 36.05 -9.30
CA GLY A 176 26.05 35.28 -9.18
C GLY A 176 26.98 35.37 -10.39
N CYS A 177 26.50 35.86 -11.54
CA CYS A 177 27.28 35.93 -12.78
C CYS A 177 27.58 37.39 -13.19
N SER A 178 28.83 37.65 -13.57
CA SER A 178 29.28 38.94 -14.11
C SER A 178 29.08 39.09 -15.62
N ARG A 179 28.72 37.98 -16.30
CA ARG A 179 28.44 37.91 -17.73
C ARG A 179 27.18 37.10 -18.00
N GLU A 180 26.56 37.34 -19.14
CA GLU A 180 25.51 36.47 -19.67
C GLU A 180 26.11 35.11 -20.06
N ILE A 181 25.48 34.03 -19.63
CA ILE A 181 25.88 32.66 -19.95
C ILE A 181 24.64 31.77 -19.99
N LYS A 182 24.53 30.96 -21.04
CA LYS A 182 23.46 29.97 -21.20
C LYS A 182 23.95 28.58 -20.81
N ASN A 183 23.03 27.66 -20.61
CA ASN A 183 23.39 26.27 -20.30
C ASN A 183 24.19 25.63 -21.44
N ASN A 184 23.83 25.89 -22.71
CA ASN A 184 24.55 25.33 -23.86
C ASN A 184 25.99 25.87 -23.98
N ASP A 185 26.25 27.10 -23.55
CA ASP A 185 27.62 27.66 -23.51
C ASP A 185 28.50 26.89 -22.53
N LEU A 186 27.92 26.48 -21.38
CA LEU A 186 28.61 25.65 -20.40
C LEU A 186 28.92 24.26 -20.95
N VAL A 187 28.01 23.66 -21.72
CA VAL A 187 28.22 22.36 -22.39
C VAL A 187 29.36 22.47 -23.40
N TRP A 188 29.38 23.51 -24.23
CA TRP A 188 30.46 23.76 -25.18
C TRP A 188 31.81 23.92 -24.49
N ALA A 189 31.86 24.67 -23.38
CA ALA A 189 33.10 24.84 -22.63
C ALA A 189 33.60 23.51 -22.05
N ALA A 190 32.72 22.71 -21.44
CA ALA A 190 33.07 21.39 -20.92
C ALA A 190 33.60 20.45 -22.02
N TYR A 191 32.95 20.44 -23.19
CA TYR A 191 33.37 19.66 -24.36
C TYR A 191 34.74 20.09 -24.89
N ASN A 192 34.92 21.40 -25.14
CA ASN A 192 36.15 21.94 -25.72
C ASN A 192 37.38 21.76 -24.80
N GLU A 193 37.17 21.81 -23.49
CA GLU A 193 38.25 21.65 -22.50
C GLU A 193 38.60 20.18 -22.23
N ASN A 194 37.73 19.24 -22.64
CA ASN A 194 37.88 17.82 -22.35
C ASN A 194 37.54 16.96 -23.58
N PRO A 195 38.33 17.03 -24.67
CA PRO A 195 38.01 16.40 -25.95
C PRO A 195 37.84 14.87 -25.89
N ASP A 196 38.54 14.21 -24.96
CA ASP A 196 38.49 12.74 -24.82
C ASP A 196 37.45 12.26 -23.80
N ALA A 197 36.72 13.17 -23.15
CA ALA A 197 35.74 12.83 -22.11
C ALA A 197 34.37 12.47 -22.68
N GLU A 198 33.54 11.82 -21.86
CA GLU A 198 32.11 11.74 -22.07
C GLU A 198 31.45 12.97 -21.45
N ILE A 199 30.78 13.78 -22.27
CA ILE A 199 30.02 14.92 -21.78
C ILE A 199 28.57 14.48 -21.56
N ILE A 200 28.12 14.61 -20.32
CA ILE A 200 26.76 14.30 -19.89
C ILE A 200 26.13 15.63 -19.50
N TYR A 201 25.07 16.02 -20.20
CA TYR A 201 24.31 17.22 -19.88
C TYR A 201 23.03 16.83 -19.17
N LYS A 202 22.84 17.33 -17.94
CA LYS A 202 21.62 17.17 -17.16
C LYS A 202 20.86 18.50 -17.11
N PRO A 203 19.86 18.72 -17.97
CA PRO A 203 19.04 19.93 -17.92
C PRO A 203 18.22 20.00 -16.62
N HIS A 204 17.79 21.21 -16.26
CA HIS A 204 16.93 21.40 -15.10
C HIS A 204 15.52 20.81 -15.37
N PRO A 205 14.91 20.07 -14.43
CA PRO A 205 13.60 19.44 -14.63
C PRO A 205 12.50 20.44 -15.00
N ASP A 206 12.48 21.64 -14.39
CA ASP A 206 11.51 22.69 -14.74
C ASP A 206 11.61 23.19 -16.19
N VAL A 207 12.79 23.07 -16.82
CA VAL A 207 13.00 23.43 -18.23
C VAL A 207 12.54 22.28 -19.13
N LEU A 208 12.89 21.02 -18.79
CA LEU A 208 12.43 19.84 -19.53
C LEU A 208 10.91 19.67 -19.47
N GLY A 209 10.31 19.93 -18.32
CA GLY A 209 8.86 19.83 -18.11
C GLY A 209 8.05 21.01 -18.66
N GLY A 210 8.70 22.02 -19.25
CA GLY A 210 8.04 23.19 -19.82
C GLY A 210 7.41 24.16 -18.80
N TYR A 211 7.71 24.01 -17.51
CA TYR A 211 7.20 24.89 -16.44
C TYR A 211 7.89 26.26 -16.44
N ARG A 212 9.10 26.35 -17.01
CA ARG A 212 9.87 27.59 -17.16
C ARG A 212 10.24 27.81 -18.62
N LYS A 213 10.43 29.08 -18.98
CA LYS A 213 10.84 29.47 -20.33
C LYS A 213 12.22 28.87 -20.64
N ALA A 214 12.33 28.17 -21.76
CA ALA A 214 13.60 27.70 -22.30
C ALA A 214 14.28 28.85 -23.07
N TYR A 215 15.39 29.36 -22.55
CA TYR A 215 16.23 30.38 -23.21
C TYR A 215 17.33 29.77 -24.10
N SER A 216 17.62 28.49 -23.89
CA SER A 216 18.39 27.61 -24.78
C SER A 216 17.69 26.25 -24.88
N ASN A 217 17.85 25.57 -26.02
CA ASN A 217 17.29 24.24 -26.23
C ASN A 217 18.37 23.18 -25.94
N PRO A 218 18.15 22.27 -24.97
CA PRO A 218 19.11 21.21 -24.65
C PRO A 218 19.49 20.33 -25.84
N MET A 219 18.60 20.17 -26.82
CA MET A 219 18.86 19.30 -27.96
C MET A 219 19.86 19.90 -28.97
N ASP A 220 20.12 21.20 -28.92
CA ASP A 220 21.09 21.84 -29.82
C ASP A 220 22.53 21.35 -29.53
N VAL A 221 22.79 20.81 -28.33
CA VAL A 221 24.09 20.26 -27.91
C VAL A 221 24.10 18.72 -27.80
N ALA A 222 23.05 18.04 -28.26
CA ALA A 222 22.95 16.58 -28.18
C ALA A 222 23.95 15.84 -29.09
N HIS A 223 24.52 16.52 -30.09
CA HIS A 223 25.55 15.96 -30.96
C HIS A 223 26.96 15.94 -30.32
N ILE A 224 27.18 16.70 -29.24
CA ILE A 224 28.44 16.75 -28.47
C ILE A 224 28.30 16.23 -27.03
N SER A 225 27.08 15.93 -26.59
CA SER A 225 26.79 15.50 -25.22
C SER A 225 25.64 14.52 -25.15
N LYS A 226 25.64 13.67 -24.13
CA LYS A 226 24.49 12.85 -23.75
C LYS A 226 23.53 13.68 -22.91
N VAL A 227 22.40 14.08 -23.50
CA VAL A 227 21.36 14.86 -22.82
C VAL A 227 20.46 13.92 -22.02
N VAL A 228 20.42 14.08 -20.69
CA VAL A 228 19.60 13.28 -19.79
C VAL A 228 18.19 13.84 -19.74
N THR A 229 17.24 13.17 -20.41
CA THR A 229 15.84 13.57 -20.46
C THR A 229 14.95 12.83 -19.46
N GLU A 230 15.40 11.67 -18.97
CA GLU A 230 14.68 10.87 -18.00
C GLU A 230 14.77 11.43 -16.57
N PRO A 231 13.76 11.16 -15.70
CA PRO A 231 13.80 11.57 -14.30
C PRO A 231 14.99 10.91 -13.57
N LEU A 232 16.00 11.72 -13.25
CA LEU A 232 17.21 11.25 -12.55
C LEU A 232 17.51 12.13 -11.34
N GLY A 233 17.68 11.52 -10.17
CA GLY A 233 18.09 12.20 -8.94
C GLY A 233 19.53 12.73 -9.05
N LEU A 234 19.85 13.84 -8.37
CA LEU A 234 21.20 14.42 -8.42
C LEU A 234 22.25 13.48 -7.83
N VAL A 235 21.94 12.77 -6.74
CA VAL A 235 22.88 11.86 -6.08
C VAL A 235 23.31 10.75 -7.03
N ASP A 236 22.35 10.09 -7.67
CA ASP A 236 22.58 9.04 -8.67
C ASP A 236 23.35 9.61 -9.87
N ALA A 237 22.99 10.81 -10.31
CA ALA A 237 23.65 11.49 -11.42
C ALA A 237 25.15 11.73 -11.20
N LEU A 238 25.63 11.75 -9.95
CA LEU A 238 27.01 12.00 -9.56
C LEU A 238 27.86 10.73 -9.40
N GLU A 239 27.26 9.54 -9.28
CA GLU A 239 27.97 8.31 -8.84
C GLU A 239 29.18 7.92 -9.71
N THR A 240 29.11 8.15 -11.03
CA THR A 240 30.18 7.78 -11.98
C THR A 240 30.95 8.98 -12.54
N ILE A 241 30.70 10.19 -12.03
CA ILE A 241 31.20 11.45 -12.57
C ILE A 241 32.57 11.80 -11.99
N ASP A 242 33.50 12.23 -12.84
CA ASP A 242 34.85 12.65 -12.44
C ASP A 242 34.98 14.17 -12.25
N HIS A 243 34.16 14.94 -12.97
CA HIS A 243 34.21 16.40 -12.98
C HIS A 243 32.81 16.98 -13.23
N VAL A 244 32.42 18.00 -12.47
CA VAL A 244 31.18 18.76 -12.65
C VAL A 244 31.47 20.17 -13.18
N TYR A 245 30.74 20.56 -14.21
CA TYR A 245 30.69 21.94 -14.71
C TYR A 245 29.35 22.55 -14.29
N THR A 246 29.39 23.75 -13.70
CA THR A 246 28.21 24.44 -13.18
C THR A 246 28.34 25.96 -13.36
N ILE A 247 27.20 26.66 -13.43
CA ILE A 247 27.16 28.13 -13.41
C ILE A 247 27.20 28.58 -11.94
N THR A 248 26.08 28.42 -11.23
CA THR A 248 25.92 28.78 -9.80
C THR A 248 25.12 27.75 -8.99
N SER A 249 24.85 26.57 -9.56
CA SER A 249 23.97 25.56 -8.97
C SER A 249 24.51 25.03 -7.66
N LEU A 250 23.64 24.87 -6.65
CA LEU A 250 23.99 24.17 -5.41
C LEU A 250 24.53 22.74 -5.67
N ALA A 251 24.15 22.12 -6.80
CA ALA A 251 24.67 20.83 -7.21
C ALA A 251 26.21 20.79 -7.32
N GLY A 252 26.85 21.93 -7.61
CA GLY A 252 28.30 22.02 -7.58
C GLY A 252 28.87 21.86 -6.17
N PHE A 253 28.22 22.43 -5.14
CA PHE A 253 28.62 22.18 -3.76
C PHE A 253 28.37 20.72 -3.35
N GLU A 254 27.25 20.13 -3.78
CA GLU A 254 26.95 18.71 -3.52
C GLU A 254 27.98 17.76 -4.17
N ALA A 255 28.55 18.15 -5.31
CA ALA A 255 29.66 17.44 -5.95
C ALA A 255 30.97 17.60 -5.15
N LEU A 256 31.26 18.81 -4.65
CA LEU A 256 32.46 19.06 -3.82
C LEU A 256 32.48 18.22 -2.54
N ILE A 257 31.36 18.15 -1.81
CA ILE A 257 31.30 17.35 -0.58
C ILE A 257 31.47 15.84 -0.85
N ARG A 258 31.25 15.40 -2.10
CA ARG A 258 31.49 14.02 -2.57
C ARG A 258 32.89 13.81 -3.15
N GLY A 259 33.76 14.83 -3.08
CA GLY A 259 35.13 14.76 -3.58
C GLY A 259 35.26 14.85 -5.11
N ILE A 260 34.21 15.29 -5.81
CA ILE A 260 34.22 15.46 -7.27
C ILE A 260 34.81 16.84 -7.60
N LYS A 261 35.64 16.92 -8.65
CA LYS A 261 36.20 18.20 -9.12
C LYS A 261 35.10 19.08 -9.70
N VAL A 262 35.14 20.37 -9.42
CA VAL A 262 34.11 21.31 -9.86
C VAL A 262 34.71 22.55 -10.53
N THR A 263 34.20 22.87 -11.72
CA THR A 263 34.47 24.12 -12.43
C THR A 263 33.23 25.02 -12.37
N CYS A 264 33.41 26.26 -11.90
CA CYS A 264 32.36 27.25 -11.71
C CYS A 264 32.46 28.37 -12.75
N PHE A 265 31.40 28.60 -13.53
CA PHE A 265 31.36 29.67 -14.52
C PHE A 265 30.77 30.99 -13.98
N GLY A 266 29.97 30.92 -12.91
CA GLY A 266 29.61 32.07 -12.08
C GLY A 266 30.37 32.03 -10.74
N ALA A 267 29.95 32.86 -9.78
CA ALA A 267 30.53 32.94 -8.46
C ALA A 267 29.54 32.51 -7.34
N PRO A 268 29.13 31.22 -7.29
CA PRO A 268 28.30 30.71 -6.20
C PRO A 268 29.03 30.81 -4.85
N PHE A 269 28.32 30.68 -3.72
CA PHE A 269 28.89 30.88 -2.38
C PHE A 269 30.16 30.04 -2.07
N TYR A 270 30.28 28.88 -2.72
CA TYR A 270 31.36 27.91 -2.52
C TYR A 270 32.57 28.10 -3.45
N SER A 271 32.52 29.04 -4.40
CA SER A 271 33.64 29.40 -5.28
C SER A 271 34.58 30.43 -4.64
N GLY A 272 35.83 30.50 -5.09
CA GLY A 272 36.82 31.49 -4.63
C GLY A 272 37.55 31.12 -3.34
N TRP A 273 37.31 29.93 -2.78
CA TRP A 273 37.93 29.48 -1.52
C TRP A 273 39.04 28.44 -1.71
N GLY A 274 39.45 28.20 -2.96
CA GLY A 274 40.49 27.23 -3.32
C GLY A 274 40.03 25.78 -3.46
N LEU A 275 38.72 25.53 -3.49
CA LEU A 275 38.11 24.20 -3.67
C LEU A 275 37.59 23.93 -5.09
N THR A 276 37.53 24.97 -5.94
CA THR A 276 36.95 24.94 -7.29
C THR A 276 37.90 25.55 -8.32
N ASP A 277 37.69 25.19 -9.59
CA ASP A 277 38.25 25.91 -10.74
C ASP A 277 37.29 27.03 -11.16
N ASP A 278 37.62 28.27 -10.81
CA ASP A 278 36.72 29.42 -10.93
C ASP A 278 37.00 30.23 -12.20
N ARG A 279 35.98 30.40 -13.05
CA ARG A 279 36.06 31.20 -14.28
C ARG A 279 35.58 32.63 -14.08
N GLN A 280 35.02 32.94 -12.92
CA GLN A 280 34.70 34.27 -12.47
C GLN A 280 35.46 34.56 -11.16
N GLU A 281 36.35 35.55 -11.20
CA GLU A 281 37.12 35.93 -10.03
C GLU A 281 36.26 36.66 -9.00
N THR A 282 36.45 36.33 -7.71
CA THR A 282 35.86 37.07 -6.59
C THR A 282 36.99 37.56 -5.67
N THR A 283 37.53 38.75 -5.97
CA THR A 283 38.72 39.30 -5.30
C THR A 283 38.62 39.45 -3.78
N ARG A 284 37.40 39.46 -3.22
CA ARG A 284 37.15 39.53 -1.77
C ARG A 284 37.39 38.20 -1.03
N ARG A 285 37.33 37.07 -1.75
CA ARG A 285 37.50 35.71 -1.21
C ARG A 285 38.96 35.30 -1.34
N THR A 286 39.75 35.61 -0.32
CA THR A 286 41.21 35.39 -0.32
C THR A 286 41.67 34.26 0.59
N ARG A 287 40.81 33.81 1.51
CA ARG A 287 41.09 32.71 2.43
C ARG A 287 40.94 31.37 1.69
N LYS A 288 41.84 30.43 1.97
CA LYS A 288 41.65 29.01 1.60
C LYS A 288 41.03 28.28 2.78
N VAL A 289 40.04 27.43 2.50
CA VAL A 289 39.34 26.63 3.52
C VAL A 289 39.28 25.17 3.10
N THR A 290 39.14 24.26 4.07
CA THR A 290 38.83 22.86 3.76
C THR A 290 37.35 22.67 3.44
N ILE A 291 37.00 21.53 2.83
CA ILE A 291 35.59 21.22 2.54
C ILE A 291 34.75 21.14 3.82
N GLU A 292 35.30 20.63 4.92
CA GLU A 292 34.59 20.57 6.21
C GLU A 292 34.40 21.95 6.84
N GLU A 293 35.36 22.86 6.70
CA GLU A 293 35.20 24.26 7.16
C GLU A 293 34.11 24.98 6.38
N LEU A 294 34.10 24.81 5.04
CA LEU A 294 33.06 25.38 4.18
C LEU A 294 31.68 24.79 4.49
N PHE A 295 31.60 23.47 4.68
CA PHE A 295 30.37 22.78 5.08
C PHE A 295 29.89 23.25 6.46
N ALA A 296 30.78 23.37 7.45
CA ALA A 296 30.42 23.89 8.77
C ALA A 296 29.84 25.30 8.70
N ALA A 297 30.45 26.19 7.92
CA ALA A 297 29.92 27.53 7.70
C ALA A 297 28.53 27.50 7.06
N ALA A 298 28.38 26.77 5.95
CA ALA A 298 27.17 26.79 5.13
C ALA A 298 26.00 25.98 5.70
N TYR A 299 26.24 24.87 6.39
CA TYR A 299 25.19 23.94 6.84
C TYR A 299 24.98 23.96 8.36
N ILE A 300 25.93 24.45 9.16
CA ILE A 300 25.80 24.44 10.63
C ILE A 300 25.62 25.85 11.18
N ILE A 301 26.49 26.80 10.79
CA ILE A 301 26.51 28.13 11.41
C ILE A 301 25.49 29.09 10.76
N TYR A 302 25.46 29.12 9.44
CA TYR A 302 24.69 30.10 8.68
C TYR A 302 23.16 29.88 8.67
N PRO A 303 22.66 28.65 8.44
CA PRO A 303 21.22 28.42 8.34
C PRO A 303 20.59 28.19 9.72
N ARG A 304 19.27 28.35 9.77
CA ARG A 304 18.46 27.98 10.92
C ARG A 304 17.61 26.76 10.58
N TYR A 305 17.38 25.86 11.53
CA TYR A 305 16.53 24.68 11.35
C TYR A 305 15.34 24.66 12.29
N VAL A 306 14.22 24.13 11.80
CA VAL A 306 12.98 23.89 12.55
C VAL A 306 12.37 22.57 12.09
N ASP A 307 11.99 21.73 13.04
CA ASP A 307 11.20 20.53 12.77
C ASP A 307 9.76 20.92 12.38
N PRO A 308 9.27 20.58 11.17
CA PRO A 308 7.93 20.93 10.70
C PRO A 308 6.81 20.20 11.43
N GLU A 309 7.08 19.11 12.17
CA GLU A 309 6.06 18.41 12.97
C GLU A 309 5.95 19.01 14.38
N THR A 310 7.07 19.33 15.04
CA THR A 310 7.07 19.83 16.43
C THR A 310 7.16 21.36 16.55
N ASN A 311 7.46 22.06 15.45
CA ASN A 311 7.74 23.50 15.39
C ASN A 311 8.89 23.94 16.31
N GLN A 312 9.74 23.01 16.76
CA GLN A 312 10.89 23.30 17.61
C GLN A 312 12.14 23.57 16.78
N ARG A 313 13.04 24.39 17.35
CA ARG A 313 14.40 24.54 16.84
C ARG A 313 15.14 23.22 16.97
N ILE A 314 15.82 22.85 15.91
CA ILE A 314 16.65 21.65 15.84
C ILE A 314 18.02 21.98 15.29
N GLU A 315 18.97 21.07 15.42
CA GLU A 315 20.28 21.17 14.79
C GLU A 315 20.34 20.40 13.46
N LEU A 316 21.39 20.61 12.65
CA LEU A 316 21.54 19.94 11.35
C LEU A 316 21.41 18.41 11.42
N GLU A 317 21.99 17.78 12.44
CA GLU A 317 21.95 16.32 12.60
C GLU A 317 20.50 15.82 12.75
N GLU A 318 19.71 16.50 13.58
CA GLU A 318 18.29 16.22 13.77
C GLU A 318 17.49 16.51 12.50
N ALA A 319 17.78 17.62 11.80
CA ALA A 319 17.13 17.97 10.55
C ALA A 319 17.36 16.92 9.45
N ILE A 320 18.57 16.35 9.36
CA ILE A 320 18.88 15.24 8.46
C ILE A 320 18.05 14.00 8.81
N ASN A 321 17.96 13.65 10.10
CA ASN A 321 17.17 12.50 10.56
C ASN A 321 15.67 12.68 10.27
N VAL A 322 15.10 13.87 10.55
CA VAL A 322 13.70 14.20 10.22
C VAL A 322 13.47 14.08 8.72
N LEU A 323 14.37 14.63 7.90
CA LEU A 323 14.26 14.54 6.45
C LEU A 323 14.28 13.09 5.95
N ALA A 324 15.14 12.24 6.53
CA ALA A 324 15.20 10.82 6.22
C ALA A 324 13.88 10.12 6.50
N GLU A 325 13.31 10.34 7.68
CA GLU A 325 12.06 9.72 8.09
C GLU A 325 10.91 10.19 7.19
N MET A 326 10.92 11.46 6.78
CA MET A 326 9.98 11.97 5.78
C MET A 326 10.16 11.30 4.40
N ILE A 327 11.39 11.05 3.93
CA ILE A 327 11.67 10.34 2.65
C ILE A 327 11.11 8.92 2.73
N THR A 328 11.41 8.23 3.82
CA THR A 328 10.96 6.85 4.05
C THR A 328 9.44 6.77 4.10
N LYS A 329 8.79 7.68 4.85
CA LYS A 329 7.33 7.78 4.91
C LYS A 329 6.70 8.04 3.54
N ASN A 330 7.28 8.94 2.73
CA ASN A 330 6.79 9.20 1.39
C ASN A 330 6.97 8.00 0.45
N THR A 331 8.07 7.24 0.60
CA THR A 331 8.28 5.99 -0.14
C THR A 331 7.18 4.98 0.20
N PHE A 332 6.87 4.81 1.49
CA PHE A 332 5.78 3.94 1.92
C PHE A 332 4.42 4.37 1.35
N LEU A 333 4.10 5.67 1.42
CA LEU A 333 2.84 6.20 0.90
C LEU A 333 2.69 6.05 -0.62
N LYS A 334 3.77 6.26 -1.38
CA LYS A 334 3.78 6.00 -2.83
C LYS A 334 3.56 4.52 -3.14
N GLY A 335 4.21 3.62 -2.40
CA GLY A 335 3.97 2.18 -2.55
C GLY A 335 2.51 1.82 -2.29
N LYS A 336 1.89 2.41 -1.26
CA LYS A 336 0.46 2.23 -0.99
C LYS A 336 -0.44 2.76 -2.12
N GLU A 337 -0.11 3.90 -2.72
CA GLU A 337 -0.83 4.44 -3.88
C GLU A 337 -0.71 3.50 -5.09
N GLN A 338 0.49 3.01 -5.38
CA GLN A 338 0.77 2.05 -6.45
C GLN A 338 0.05 0.70 -6.24
N PHE A 339 -0.11 0.27 -4.99
CA PHE A 339 -0.91 -0.92 -4.68
C PHE A 339 -2.34 -0.79 -5.22
N GLY A 340 -2.92 0.42 -5.10
CA GLY A 340 -4.25 0.72 -5.63
C GLY A 340 -4.34 0.75 -7.16
N THR A 341 -3.22 0.79 -7.88
CA THR A 341 -3.18 0.77 -9.35
C THR A 341 -3.04 -0.64 -9.94
N GLY A 342 -2.85 -1.67 -9.10
CA GLY A 342 -2.78 -3.08 -9.51
C GLY A 342 -1.37 -3.65 -9.69
N ASP A 343 -0.30 -2.86 -9.53
CA ASP A 343 1.08 -3.35 -9.52
C ASP A 343 1.49 -3.72 -8.08
N VAL A 344 0.95 -4.86 -7.62
CA VAL A 344 1.05 -5.30 -6.22
C VAL A 344 2.50 -5.60 -5.82
N GLU A 345 3.27 -6.28 -6.68
CA GLU A 345 4.63 -6.72 -6.35
C GLU A 345 5.57 -5.53 -6.15
N THR A 346 5.59 -4.57 -7.08
CA THR A 346 6.43 -3.37 -7.00
C THR A 346 6.02 -2.48 -5.83
N ALA A 347 4.71 -2.36 -5.59
CA ALA A 347 4.16 -1.62 -4.47
C ALA A 347 4.61 -2.19 -3.12
N VAL A 348 4.49 -3.50 -2.94
CA VAL A 348 4.89 -4.20 -1.70
C VAL A 348 6.40 -4.12 -1.51
N ALA A 349 7.20 -4.32 -2.55
CA ALA A 349 8.66 -4.17 -2.48
C ALA A 349 9.06 -2.76 -2.02
N SER A 350 8.42 -1.72 -2.55
CA SER A 350 8.65 -0.32 -2.17
C SER A 350 8.27 -0.05 -0.70
N MET A 351 7.13 -0.58 -0.24
CA MET A 351 6.69 -0.47 1.15
C MET A 351 7.63 -1.22 2.11
N GLN A 352 8.07 -2.42 1.74
CA GLN A 352 8.97 -3.23 2.56
C GLN A 352 10.35 -2.58 2.68
N LYS A 353 10.84 -1.98 1.60
CA LYS A 353 12.05 -1.15 1.63
C LYS A 353 11.91 -0.01 2.63
N ALA A 354 10.80 0.74 2.59
CA ALA A 354 10.56 1.82 3.54
C ALA A 354 10.50 1.31 5.00
N ILE A 355 9.89 0.16 5.26
CA ILE A 355 9.88 -0.48 6.59
C ILE A 355 11.30 -0.82 7.07
N ASN A 356 12.18 -1.25 6.17
CA ASN A 356 13.56 -1.58 6.51
C ASN A 356 14.38 -0.30 6.79
N ASP A 357 14.17 0.75 5.99
CA ASP A 357 14.94 2.00 6.01
C ASP A 357 14.56 2.95 7.16
N THR A 358 13.33 2.87 7.70
CA THR A 358 12.96 3.70 8.87
C THR A 358 13.76 3.31 10.11
N THR A 359 14.07 4.28 10.96
CA THR A 359 14.70 4.03 12.28
C THR A 359 13.66 3.92 13.40
N SER A 360 12.42 4.34 13.14
CA SER A 360 11.33 4.34 14.12
C SER A 360 10.70 2.95 14.23
N THR A 361 10.92 2.27 15.36
CA THR A 361 10.26 0.98 15.66
C THR A 361 8.73 1.10 15.61
N SER A 362 8.19 2.25 16.01
CA SER A 362 6.74 2.53 15.94
C SER A 362 6.26 2.58 14.48
N SER A 363 7.02 3.24 13.60
CA SER A 363 6.73 3.29 12.16
C SER A 363 6.82 1.88 11.55
N LYS A 364 7.87 1.10 11.88
CA LYS A 364 8.03 -0.28 11.40
C LYS A 364 6.81 -1.14 11.70
N SER A 365 6.42 -1.24 12.97
CA SER A 365 5.27 -2.06 13.35
C SER A 365 3.97 -1.56 12.72
N LYS A 366 3.75 -0.24 12.68
CA LYS A 366 2.53 0.32 12.09
C LYS A 366 2.42 0.00 10.60
N TRP A 367 3.51 0.17 9.86
CA TRP A 367 3.56 -0.06 8.42
C TRP A 367 3.52 -1.54 8.05
N SER A 368 4.19 -2.41 8.80
CA SER A 368 4.07 -3.87 8.59
C SER A 368 2.62 -4.33 8.75
N LEU A 369 1.90 -3.81 9.75
CA LEU A 369 0.48 -4.16 9.95
C LEU A 369 -0.42 -3.64 8.83
N GLU A 370 -0.09 -2.47 8.27
CA GLU A 370 -0.80 -1.92 7.11
C GLU A 370 -0.58 -2.79 5.85
N VAL A 371 0.65 -3.30 5.63
CA VAL A 371 0.93 -4.24 4.52
C VAL A 371 0.15 -5.55 4.69
N ILE A 372 0.11 -6.11 5.90
CA ILE A 372 -0.71 -7.29 6.22
C ILE A 372 -2.17 -7.06 5.83
N LYS A 373 -2.73 -5.90 6.21
CA LYS A 373 -4.11 -5.55 5.86
C LYS A 373 -4.31 -5.44 4.35
N LEU A 374 -3.39 -4.80 3.63
CA LEU A 374 -3.48 -4.68 2.17
C LEU A 374 -3.44 -6.06 1.48
N GLN A 375 -2.62 -6.99 1.96
CA GLN A 375 -2.57 -8.35 1.43
C GLN A 375 -3.86 -9.13 1.72
N LEU A 376 -4.45 -8.92 2.89
CA LEU A 376 -5.76 -9.48 3.22
C LEU A 376 -6.85 -8.95 2.25
N ASP A 377 -6.84 -7.65 1.97
CA ASP A 377 -7.77 -7.04 1.01
C ASP A 377 -7.51 -7.53 -0.43
N ASN A 378 -6.26 -7.86 -0.78
CA ASN A 378 -5.85 -8.48 -2.04
C ASN A 378 -6.11 -10.00 -2.12
N LYS A 379 -6.62 -10.61 -1.04
CA LYS A 379 -6.93 -12.05 -0.93
C LYS A 379 -5.70 -12.97 -1.03
N ASP A 380 -4.51 -12.47 -0.71
CA ASP A 380 -3.31 -13.28 -0.59
C ASP A 380 -3.18 -13.81 0.85
N PHE A 381 -4.00 -14.82 1.16
CA PHE A 381 -4.17 -15.30 2.53
C PHE A 381 -2.95 -16.04 3.08
N GLU A 382 -2.20 -16.76 2.22
CA GLU A 382 -0.95 -17.42 2.63
C GLU A 382 0.09 -16.39 3.06
N GLU A 383 0.22 -15.30 2.30
CA GLU A 383 1.14 -14.22 2.63
C GLU A 383 0.72 -13.48 3.90
N VAL A 384 -0.59 -13.29 4.15
CA VAL A 384 -1.09 -12.73 5.41
C VAL A 384 -0.66 -13.59 6.61
N VAL A 385 -0.79 -14.91 6.52
CA VAL A 385 -0.35 -15.83 7.58
C VAL A 385 1.17 -15.69 7.80
N ARG A 386 1.96 -15.74 6.73
CA ARG A 386 3.42 -15.61 6.81
C ARG A 386 3.84 -14.28 7.46
N LEU A 387 3.27 -13.16 7.00
CA LEU A 387 3.60 -11.82 7.49
C LEU A 387 3.16 -11.59 8.94
N THR A 388 2.02 -12.13 9.35
CA THR A 388 1.56 -12.02 10.75
C THR A 388 2.42 -12.83 11.71
N GLU A 389 2.88 -14.02 11.32
CA GLU A 389 3.84 -14.80 12.11
C GLU A 389 5.19 -14.09 12.22
N GLU A 390 5.70 -13.55 11.10
CA GLU A 390 6.92 -12.74 11.09
C GLU A 390 6.78 -11.49 11.97
N PHE A 391 5.62 -10.84 11.96
CA PHE A 391 5.31 -9.68 12.80
C PHE A 391 5.40 -10.02 14.28
N GLN A 392 4.86 -11.17 14.71
CA GLN A 392 4.91 -11.59 16.11
C GLN A 392 6.35 -11.84 16.59
N ILE A 393 7.20 -12.40 15.71
CA ILE A 393 8.61 -12.63 16.00
C ILE A 393 9.37 -11.31 16.09
N LYS A 394 9.15 -10.39 15.13
CA LYS A 394 9.87 -9.11 15.04
C LYS A 394 9.42 -8.09 16.08
N PHE A 395 8.13 -8.09 16.44
CA PHE A 395 7.53 -7.07 17.30
C PHE A 395 6.68 -7.66 18.44
N PRO A 396 7.25 -8.51 19.31
CA PRO A 396 6.48 -9.22 20.35
C PRO A 396 5.76 -8.28 21.33
N GLN A 397 6.31 -7.08 21.57
CA GLN A 397 5.73 -6.07 22.46
C GLN A 397 4.71 -5.14 21.78
N LYS A 398 4.41 -5.36 20.49
CA LYS A 398 3.50 -4.54 19.68
C LYS A 398 2.35 -5.36 19.08
N ILE A 399 2.18 -6.60 19.52
CA ILE A 399 1.06 -7.45 19.08
C ILE A 399 -0.24 -6.83 19.59
N THR A 400 -1.17 -6.60 18.67
CA THR A 400 -2.52 -6.08 18.94
C THR A 400 -3.56 -7.13 18.51
N ASP A 401 -4.83 -6.88 18.84
CA ASP A 401 -5.97 -7.69 18.36
C ASP A 401 -5.96 -7.86 16.83
N GLN A 402 -5.52 -6.83 16.11
CA GLN A 402 -5.51 -6.82 14.64
C GLN A 402 -4.63 -7.91 14.03
N VAL A 403 -3.50 -8.25 14.67
CA VAL A 403 -2.60 -9.31 14.17
C VAL A 403 -3.33 -10.66 14.14
N TYR A 404 -3.99 -11.00 15.24
CA TYR A 404 -4.80 -12.21 15.34
C TYR A 404 -6.04 -12.13 14.45
N TYR A 405 -6.72 -10.97 14.40
CA TYR A 405 -7.90 -10.79 13.56
C TYR A 405 -7.58 -11.03 12.07
N TYR A 406 -6.50 -10.44 11.55
CA TYR A 406 -6.10 -10.60 10.14
C TYR A 406 -5.67 -12.04 9.85
N ARG A 407 -4.89 -12.67 10.73
CA ARG A 407 -4.49 -14.06 10.56
C ARG A 407 -5.68 -15.02 10.66
N GLY A 408 -6.60 -14.78 11.59
CA GLY A 408 -7.84 -15.55 11.73
C GLY A 408 -8.72 -15.49 10.49
N LYS A 409 -8.89 -14.31 9.89
CA LYS A 409 -9.59 -14.16 8.60
C LYS A 409 -8.89 -14.86 7.44
N ALA A 410 -7.56 -14.85 7.41
CA ALA A 410 -6.79 -15.56 6.40
C ALA A 410 -6.98 -17.08 6.56
N TYR A 411 -6.88 -17.60 7.78
CA TYR A 411 -7.16 -19.02 8.06
C TYR A 411 -8.59 -19.42 7.71
N GLU A 412 -9.58 -18.59 8.01
CA GLU A 412 -10.98 -18.82 7.61
C GLU A 412 -11.09 -18.98 6.09
N SER A 413 -10.43 -18.10 5.33
CA SER A 413 -10.46 -18.10 3.87
C SER A 413 -9.67 -19.26 3.25
N LEU A 414 -8.70 -19.82 3.99
CA LEU A 414 -7.96 -21.03 3.63
C LEU A 414 -8.67 -22.33 4.08
N GLY A 415 -9.84 -22.22 4.73
CA GLY A 415 -10.59 -23.36 5.26
C GLY A 415 -10.03 -23.95 6.56
N GLU A 416 -9.01 -23.34 7.15
CA GLU A 416 -8.31 -23.76 8.38
C GLU A 416 -9.09 -23.32 9.64
N TYR A 417 -10.30 -23.86 9.81
CA TYR A 417 -11.27 -23.34 10.79
C TYR A 417 -10.84 -23.37 12.24
N GLU A 418 -10.11 -24.40 12.69
CA GLU A 418 -9.63 -24.45 14.07
C GLU A 418 -8.64 -23.31 14.37
N LYS A 419 -7.70 -23.06 13.45
CA LYS A 419 -6.74 -21.95 13.56
C LYS A 419 -7.45 -20.60 13.48
N ALA A 420 -8.43 -20.47 12.59
CA ALA A 420 -9.25 -19.27 12.45
C ALA A 420 -10.02 -18.96 13.75
N LEU A 421 -10.70 -19.96 14.31
CA LEU A 421 -11.42 -19.82 15.59
C LEU A 421 -10.47 -19.47 16.74
N PHE A 422 -9.29 -20.10 16.81
CA PHE A 422 -8.29 -19.80 17.82
C PHE A 422 -7.86 -18.33 17.77
N ASP A 423 -7.49 -17.85 16.59
CA ASP A 423 -7.02 -16.47 16.40
C ASP A 423 -8.14 -15.45 16.60
N LEU A 424 -9.36 -15.69 16.11
CA LEU A 424 -10.47 -14.78 16.31
C LEU A 424 -10.90 -14.69 17.78
N ASN A 425 -10.82 -15.79 18.54
CA ASN A 425 -11.01 -15.76 19.99
C ASN A 425 -9.90 -14.97 20.68
N ALA A 426 -8.63 -15.16 20.28
CA ALA A 426 -7.51 -14.39 20.82
C ALA A 426 -7.67 -12.89 20.55
N ALA A 427 -8.07 -12.51 19.33
CA ALA A 427 -8.36 -11.13 18.95
C ALA A 427 -9.48 -10.54 19.83
N LEU A 428 -10.58 -11.28 20.02
CA LEU A 428 -11.72 -10.83 20.83
C LEU A 428 -11.37 -10.67 22.31
N MET A 429 -10.50 -11.55 22.85
CA MET A 429 -10.01 -11.45 24.22
C MET A 429 -9.10 -10.23 24.44
N MET A 430 -8.34 -9.82 23.42
CA MET A 430 -7.48 -8.64 23.48
C MET A 430 -8.27 -7.34 23.35
N ASP A 431 -9.20 -7.28 22.39
CA ASP A 431 -10.09 -6.15 22.19
C ASP A 431 -11.46 -6.64 21.72
N ARG A 432 -12.49 -6.33 22.50
CA ARG A 432 -13.85 -6.85 22.35
C ARG A 432 -14.62 -6.11 21.25
N LYS A 433 -14.02 -5.99 20.07
CA LYS A 433 -14.57 -5.26 18.91
C LYS A 433 -15.78 -6.00 18.33
N LEU A 434 -16.81 -5.24 18.01
CA LEU A 434 -18.04 -5.76 17.39
C LEU A 434 -17.77 -6.45 16.05
N THR A 435 -16.78 -5.98 15.28
CA THR A 435 -16.36 -6.59 14.00
C THR A 435 -15.73 -7.97 14.19
N THR A 436 -14.94 -8.13 15.25
CA THR A 436 -14.31 -9.42 15.59
C THR A 436 -15.38 -10.39 16.08
N LEU A 437 -16.30 -9.89 16.92
CA LEU A 437 -17.44 -10.66 17.42
C LEU A 437 -18.32 -11.18 16.28
N GLU A 438 -18.68 -10.32 15.32
CA GLU A 438 -19.42 -10.69 14.12
C GLU A 438 -18.71 -11.77 13.30
N THR A 439 -17.41 -11.56 13.00
CA THR A 439 -16.61 -12.51 12.21
C THR A 439 -16.58 -13.87 12.91
N LEU A 440 -16.40 -13.88 14.23
CA LEU A 440 -16.39 -15.10 15.04
C LEU A 440 -17.78 -15.78 15.09
N ILE A 441 -18.88 -15.04 15.23
CA ILE A 441 -20.25 -15.58 15.21
C ILE A 441 -20.52 -16.25 13.87
N ASN A 442 -20.20 -15.59 12.76
CA ASN A 442 -20.42 -16.13 11.42
C ASN A 442 -19.60 -17.41 11.19
N LEU A 443 -18.34 -17.42 11.61
CA LEU A 443 -17.49 -18.60 11.51
C LEU A 443 -18.00 -19.74 12.40
N LEU A 444 -18.39 -19.46 13.65
CA LEU A 444 -18.97 -20.47 14.55
C LEU A 444 -20.27 -21.05 14.00
N TRP A 445 -21.11 -20.20 13.40
CA TRP A 445 -22.31 -20.64 12.72
C TRP A 445 -22.00 -21.54 11.52
N LYS A 446 -21.00 -21.18 10.70
CA LYS A 446 -20.53 -22.02 9.58
C LYS A 446 -19.98 -23.38 10.06
N VAL A 447 -19.22 -23.39 11.15
CA VAL A 447 -18.48 -24.58 11.61
C VAL A 447 -19.34 -25.52 12.46
N ASN A 448 -20.11 -24.95 13.40
CA ASN A 448 -20.81 -25.73 14.43
C ASN A 448 -22.34 -25.61 14.34
N GLY A 449 -22.86 -24.74 13.48
CA GLY A 449 -24.24 -24.28 13.53
C GLY A 449 -24.57 -23.53 14.84
N PRO A 450 -25.85 -23.19 15.08
CA PRO A 450 -26.25 -22.58 16.35
C PRO A 450 -25.99 -23.56 17.49
N ASN A 451 -25.09 -23.19 18.39
CA ASN A 451 -24.80 -23.89 19.64
C ASN A 451 -24.77 -22.88 20.80
N ALA A 452 -24.65 -23.35 22.05
CA ALA A 452 -24.66 -22.48 23.22
C ALA A 452 -23.65 -21.32 23.13
N LYS A 453 -22.44 -21.57 22.59
CA LYS A 453 -21.42 -20.53 22.44
C LYS A 453 -21.79 -19.48 21.39
N THR A 454 -22.35 -19.92 20.27
CA THR A 454 -22.81 -19.04 19.18
C THR A 454 -23.94 -18.15 19.68
N ILE A 455 -24.89 -18.69 20.45
CA ILE A 455 -25.99 -17.94 21.05
C ILE A 455 -25.47 -16.94 22.08
N GLU A 456 -24.56 -17.33 22.98
CA GLU A 456 -23.95 -16.42 23.98
C GLU A 456 -23.29 -15.20 23.31
N LEU A 457 -22.49 -15.41 22.26
CA LEU A 457 -21.83 -14.32 21.53
C LEU A 457 -22.84 -13.46 20.75
N LEU A 458 -23.91 -14.07 20.24
CA LEU A 458 -24.99 -13.37 19.56
C LEU A 458 -25.80 -12.49 20.52
N GLU A 459 -26.07 -12.94 21.75
CA GLU A 459 -26.66 -12.12 22.82
C GLU A 459 -25.81 -10.89 23.12
N GLU A 460 -24.50 -11.10 23.24
CA GLU A 460 -23.54 -10.02 23.44
C GLU A 460 -23.60 -9.00 22.29
N ALA A 461 -23.55 -9.45 21.03
CA ALA A 461 -23.62 -8.59 19.86
C ALA A 461 -24.94 -7.80 19.80
N LEU A 462 -26.07 -8.45 20.08
CA LEU A 462 -27.38 -7.82 20.13
C LEU A 462 -27.53 -6.81 21.28
N GLY A 463 -26.76 -6.93 22.36
CA GLY A 463 -26.63 -5.89 23.38
C GLY A 463 -26.19 -4.53 22.80
N HIS A 464 -25.50 -4.56 21.65
CA HIS A 464 -25.06 -3.39 20.89
C HIS A 464 -25.93 -3.09 19.67
N LYS A 465 -27.22 -3.49 19.66
CA LYS A 465 -28.15 -3.38 18.50
C LYS A 465 -28.09 -2.06 17.72
N LYS A 466 -27.90 -0.92 18.38
CA LYS A 466 -27.82 0.41 17.74
C LYS A 466 -26.61 0.61 16.82
N GLN A 467 -25.56 -0.19 16.98
CA GLN A 467 -24.34 -0.15 16.17
C GLN A 467 -24.37 -1.17 15.02
N LEU A 468 -25.35 -2.08 15.03
CA LEU A 468 -25.49 -3.11 14.01
C LEU A 468 -26.22 -2.58 12.78
N LYS A 469 -25.73 -2.96 11.60
CA LYS A 469 -26.38 -2.76 10.31
C LYS A 469 -27.56 -3.71 10.15
N GLU A 470 -28.47 -3.33 9.25
CA GLU A 470 -29.65 -4.12 8.91
C GLU A 470 -29.28 -5.56 8.50
N GLU A 471 -28.31 -5.70 7.62
CA GLU A 471 -27.77 -6.99 7.15
C GLU A 471 -27.35 -7.91 8.30
N GLN A 472 -26.66 -7.35 9.31
CA GLN A 472 -26.20 -8.11 10.48
C GLN A 472 -27.37 -8.61 11.32
N LEU A 473 -28.42 -7.78 11.50
CA LEU A 473 -29.62 -8.16 12.23
C LEU A 473 -30.39 -9.27 11.52
N ILE A 474 -30.45 -9.22 10.18
CA ILE A 474 -31.06 -10.27 9.36
C ILE A 474 -30.28 -11.59 9.53
N THR A 475 -28.95 -11.55 9.43
CA THR A 475 -28.08 -12.73 9.66
C THR A 475 -28.28 -13.31 11.06
N TYR A 476 -28.31 -12.48 12.09
CA TYR A 476 -28.51 -12.96 13.47
C TYR A 476 -29.92 -13.53 13.68
N ALA A 477 -30.94 -12.95 13.05
CA ALA A 477 -32.27 -13.54 13.05
C ALA A 477 -32.31 -14.90 12.31
N ALA A 478 -31.51 -15.09 11.27
CA ALA A 478 -31.40 -16.36 10.56
C ALA A 478 -30.75 -17.44 11.45
N ILE A 479 -29.68 -17.08 12.19
CA ILE A 479 -29.05 -17.95 13.19
C ILE A 479 -30.05 -18.36 14.27
N LEU A 480 -30.79 -17.39 14.83
CA LEU A 480 -31.82 -17.64 15.85
C LEU A 480 -32.96 -18.52 15.31
N ASN A 481 -33.38 -18.31 14.06
CA ASN A 481 -34.38 -19.15 13.41
C ASN A 481 -33.90 -20.59 13.25
N GLN A 482 -32.64 -20.81 12.86
CA GLN A 482 -32.06 -22.15 12.82
C GLN A 482 -31.92 -22.78 14.22
N ALA A 483 -31.69 -21.95 15.25
CA ALA A 483 -31.64 -22.39 16.65
C ALA A 483 -33.01 -22.78 17.23
N GLY A 484 -34.12 -22.50 16.52
CA GLY A 484 -35.48 -22.69 17.01
C GLY A 484 -36.01 -21.54 17.88
N GLU A 485 -35.25 -20.47 18.03
CA GLU A 485 -35.59 -19.28 18.81
C GLU A 485 -36.50 -18.31 18.03
N TYR A 486 -37.62 -18.81 17.52
CA TYR A 486 -38.46 -18.14 16.54
C TYR A 486 -39.00 -16.77 16.99
N GLN A 487 -39.39 -16.65 18.26
CA GLN A 487 -39.90 -15.38 18.79
C GLN A 487 -38.80 -14.33 18.88
N TRP A 488 -37.60 -14.76 19.21
CA TRP A 488 -36.45 -13.88 19.30
C TRP A 488 -35.92 -13.49 17.92
N ALA A 489 -35.86 -14.44 16.98
CA ALA A 489 -35.57 -14.16 15.58
C ALA A 489 -36.50 -13.06 15.02
N LYS A 490 -37.81 -13.14 15.32
CA LYS A 490 -38.79 -12.12 14.94
C LYS A 490 -38.56 -10.75 15.59
N SER A 491 -38.15 -10.71 16.86
CA SER A 491 -37.94 -9.45 17.58
C SER A 491 -36.63 -8.74 17.21
N VAL A 492 -35.66 -9.49 16.69
CA VAL A 492 -34.40 -8.94 16.19
C VAL A 492 -34.59 -8.24 14.85
N LEU A 493 -35.43 -8.78 13.97
CA LEU A 493 -35.66 -8.27 12.63
C LEU A 493 -36.13 -6.79 12.62
N PRO A 494 -35.57 -5.95 11.73
CA PRO A 494 -36.06 -4.59 11.52
C PRO A 494 -37.46 -4.57 10.89
N GLU A 495 -38.19 -3.48 11.11
CA GLU A 495 -39.52 -3.30 10.52
C GLU A 495 -39.43 -3.10 8.99
N LYS A 496 -40.20 -3.88 8.23
CA LYS A 496 -40.30 -3.81 6.75
C LYS A 496 -38.99 -4.10 6.00
N THR A 497 -38.24 -5.09 6.46
CA THR A 497 -37.01 -5.57 5.81
C THR A 497 -37.29 -6.75 4.87
N GLU A 498 -36.61 -6.76 3.72
CA GLU A 498 -36.58 -7.93 2.84
C GLU A 498 -35.71 -9.01 3.49
N VAL A 499 -36.27 -10.21 3.66
CA VAL A 499 -35.57 -11.33 4.28
C VAL A 499 -35.04 -12.25 3.17
N PRO A 500 -33.71 -12.31 2.94
CA PRO A 500 -33.14 -13.11 1.85
C PRO A 500 -33.02 -14.60 2.22
N TYR A 501 -32.95 -14.94 3.51
CA TYR A 501 -32.84 -16.32 3.97
C TYR A 501 -34.20 -17.02 3.90
N MET A 502 -34.34 -18.00 3.02
CA MET A 502 -35.62 -18.66 2.69
C MET A 502 -36.35 -19.19 3.94
N ALA A 503 -35.63 -19.84 4.85
CA ALA A 503 -36.21 -20.39 6.07
C ALA A 503 -36.73 -19.29 7.03
N LEU A 504 -36.00 -18.18 7.16
CA LEU A 504 -36.42 -17.03 7.97
C LEU A 504 -37.59 -16.28 7.29
N LYS A 505 -37.58 -16.17 5.96
CA LYS A 505 -38.67 -15.57 5.17
C LYS A 505 -39.98 -16.31 5.40
N GLY A 506 -39.97 -17.65 5.38
CA GLY A 506 -41.11 -18.48 5.72
C GLY A 506 -41.64 -18.28 7.16
N LEU A 507 -40.79 -17.89 8.10
CA LEU A 507 -41.18 -17.60 9.48
C LEU A 507 -41.97 -16.27 9.61
N VAL A 508 -41.66 -15.27 8.78
CA VAL A 508 -42.19 -13.90 8.91
C VAL A 508 -43.30 -13.56 7.92
N GLU A 509 -43.39 -14.24 6.78
CA GLU A 509 -44.47 -14.03 5.82
C GLU A 509 -45.81 -14.52 6.41
N LYS A 510 -46.71 -13.57 6.77
CA LYS A 510 -48.11 -13.89 7.09
C LYS A 510 -48.78 -14.49 5.84
N ARG A 511 -49.55 -15.58 6.02
CA ARG A 511 -50.42 -16.16 4.98
C ARG A 511 -51.24 -15.06 4.31
N LYS A 512 -50.84 -14.61 3.12
CA LYS A 512 -51.75 -13.94 2.20
C LYS A 512 -52.46 -15.05 1.44
N GLU A 513 -53.78 -15.11 1.57
CA GLU A 513 -54.60 -15.93 0.69
C GLU A 513 -54.32 -15.56 -0.77
N ASP A 514 -54.28 -16.60 -1.58
CA ASP A 514 -53.79 -16.62 -2.95
C ASP A 514 -54.47 -15.57 -3.84
N VAL A 515 -53.68 -14.65 -4.38
CA VAL A 515 -54.05 -13.90 -5.58
C VAL A 515 -52.88 -14.02 -6.55
N ILE A 516 -52.83 -15.16 -7.23
CA ILE A 516 -52.30 -15.48 -8.57
C ILE A 516 -52.02 -16.99 -8.58
N SER A 517 -52.90 -17.78 -9.19
CA SER A 517 -52.91 -19.25 -9.12
C SER A 517 -51.81 -19.98 -9.90
N ASN A 518 -50.74 -19.30 -10.33
CA ASN A 518 -49.71 -19.86 -11.23
C ASN A 518 -48.26 -19.49 -10.86
N ILE A 519 -47.99 -18.91 -9.69
CA ILE A 519 -46.61 -18.59 -9.24
C ILE A 519 -46.29 -19.41 -7.99
N MET A 520 -45.25 -20.22 -8.05
CA MET A 520 -44.75 -21.01 -6.91
C MET A 520 -44.34 -20.08 -5.77
N THR A 521 -44.87 -20.26 -4.56
CA THR A 521 -44.53 -19.41 -3.40
C THR A 521 -43.23 -19.88 -2.72
N THR A 522 -42.59 -19.04 -1.91
CA THR A 522 -41.45 -19.44 -1.04
C THR A 522 -41.76 -20.71 -0.24
N ARG A 523 -43.02 -20.83 0.22
CA ARG A 523 -43.50 -22.00 0.95
C ARG A 523 -43.58 -23.24 0.08
N ASP A 524 -44.00 -23.13 -1.17
CA ASP A 524 -44.05 -24.26 -2.09
C ASP A 524 -42.65 -24.78 -2.41
N VAL A 525 -41.69 -23.87 -2.60
CA VAL A 525 -40.26 -24.20 -2.77
C VAL A 525 -39.73 -24.93 -1.52
N ASN A 526 -40.00 -24.40 -0.33
CA ASN A 526 -39.58 -25.03 0.93
C ASN A 526 -40.24 -26.40 1.17
N ASN A 527 -41.55 -26.52 0.90
CA ASN A 527 -42.26 -27.79 1.04
C ASN A 527 -41.72 -28.85 0.08
N LYS A 528 -41.41 -28.47 -1.17
CA LYS A 528 -40.80 -29.42 -2.11
C LYS A 528 -39.44 -29.89 -1.63
N LEU A 529 -38.62 -29.00 -1.06
CA LEU A 529 -37.30 -29.35 -0.51
C LEU A 529 -37.42 -30.37 0.63
N ILE A 530 -38.38 -30.13 1.54
CA ILE A 530 -38.69 -31.06 2.64
C ILE A 530 -39.20 -32.40 2.11
N LEU A 531 -40.06 -32.39 1.09
CA LEU A 531 -40.63 -33.63 0.54
C LEU A 531 -39.60 -34.50 -0.19
N SER A 532 -38.50 -33.91 -0.66
CA SER A 532 -37.38 -34.63 -1.28
C SER A 532 -36.27 -35.00 -0.31
N GLU A 533 -36.40 -34.68 0.98
CA GLU A 533 -35.48 -35.22 2.00
C GLU A 533 -35.61 -36.74 2.05
N GLY A 534 -34.49 -37.45 1.94
CA GLY A 534 -34.46 -38.91 1.91
C GLY A 534 -34.42 -39.52 0.50
N ASP A 535 -34.59 -38.73 -0.56
CA ASP A 535 -34.59 -39.25 -1.93
C ASP A 535 -33.23 -39.82 -2.33
N PHE A 536 -32.13 -39.19 -1.90
CA PHE A 536 -30.78 -39.74 -2.14
C PHE A 536 -30.54 -41.03 -1.37
N GLU A 537 -30.93 -41.06 -0.09
CA GLU A 537 -30.86 -42.25 0.75
C GLU A 537 -31.61 -43.42 0.10
N THR A 538 -32.83 -43.16 -0.37
CA THR A 538 -33.65 -44.13 -1.09
C THR A 538 -32.96 -44.62 -2.37
N ALA A 539 -32.41 -43.70 -3.17
CA ALA A 539 -31.70 -44.06 -4.41
C ALA A 539 -30.48 -44.98 -4.14
N ILE A 540 -29.72 -44.72 -3.08
CA ILE A 540 -28.57 -45.56 -2.68
C ILE A 540 -29.04 -46.94 -2.22
N GLU A 541 -30.11 -47.01 -1.41
CA GLU A 541 -30.66 -48.27 -0.91
C GLU A 541 -31.26 -49.14 -2.03
N GLU A 542 -32.00 -48.53 -2.97
CA GLU A 542 -32.60 -49.19 -4.13
C GLU A 542 -31.56 -49.66 -5.17
N ALA A 543 -30.41 -48.99 -5.25
CA ALA A 543 -29.30 -49.46 -6.09
C ALA A 543 -28.71 -50.80 -5.59
N HIS A 544 -29.02 -51.23 -4.36
CA HIS A 544 -28.55 -52.49 -3.79
C HIS A 544 -27.03 -52.73 -3.92
N GLY A 545 -26.24 -51.65 -3.75
CA GLY A 545 -24.78 -51.66 -3.91
C GLY A 545 -24.27 -51.55 -5.36
N ASP A 546 -25.15 -51.48 -6.35
CA ASP A 546 -24.81 -51.28 -7.76
C ASP A 546 -24.85 -49.80 -8.18
N PHE A 547 -23.95 -49.00 -7.61
CA PHE A 547 -23.78 -47.59 -7.98
C PHE A 547 -22.32 -47.31 -8.39
N CYS A 548 -22.10 -46.23 -9.13
CA CYS A 548 -20.78 -45.72 -9.48
C CYS A 548 -20.69 -44.23 -9.15
N LEU A 549 -19.68 -43.86 -8.37
CA LEU A 549 -19.31 -42.49 -8.07
C LEU A 549 -18.24 -42.01 -9.04
N VAL A 550 -18.48 -40.86 -9.66
CA VAL A 550 -17.58 -40.27 -10.64
C VAL A 550 -17.16 -38.86 -10.20
N GLY A 551 -15.86 -38.68 -9.97
CA GLY A 551 -15.26 -37.39 -9.63
C GLY A 551 -14.77 -36.60 -10.85
N GLU A 552 -13.94 -35.59 -10.57
CA GLU A 552 -13.47 -34.58 -11.54
C GLU A 552 -12.12 -34.95 -12.21
N ASP A 553 -11.43 -35.99 -11.74
CA ASP A 553 -10.12 -36.37 -12.26
C ASP A 553 -10.20 -37.17 -13.58
N SER A 554 -9.06 -37.25 -14.30
CA SER A 554 -8.96 -37.91 -15.61
C SER A 554 -9.50 -39.34 -15.59
N ILE A 555 -10.52 -39.61 -16.41
CA ILE A 555 -11.15 -40.93 -16.57
C ILE A 555 -10.60 -41.61 -17.83
N GLU A 556 -10.20 -42.88 -17.72
CA GLU A 556 -9.72 -43.63 -18.87
C GLU A 556 -10.86 -44.03 -19.83
N SER A 557 -10.57 -44.10 -21.13
CA SER A 557 -11.61 -44.38 -22.14
C SER A 557 -12.30 -45.73 -21.95
N HIS A 558 -11.61 -46.72 -21.38
CA HIS A 558 -12.17 -48.05 -21.13
C HIS A 558 -13.14 -48.08 -19.93
N GLN A 559 -13.15 -47.04 -19.09
CA GLN A 559 -14.03 -46.92 -17.92
C GLN A 559 -15.41 -46.32 -18.28
N ALA A 560 -15.60 -45.86 -19.52
CA ALA A 560 -16.87 -45.28 -19.98
C ALA A 560 -18.04 -46.26 -19.85
N ASP A 561 -17.87 -47.45 -20.43
CA ASP A 561 -18.90 -48.50 -20.41
C ASP A 561 -19.08 -49.06 -18.99
N PHE A 562 -18.01 -49.09 -18.20
CA PHE A 562 -18.06 -49.46 -16.78
C PHE A 562 -18.98 -48.51 -15.99
N ILE A 563 -18.83 -47.19 -16.17
CA ILE A 563 -19.68 -46.19 -15.52
C ILE A 563 -21.13 -46.37 -15.96
N ASP A 564 -21.39 -46.44 -17.27
CA ASP A 564 -22.76 -46.45 -17.80
C ASP A 564 -23.54 -47.74 -17.51
N ASN A 565 -22.84 -48.83 -17.16
CA ASN A 565 -23.45 -50.13 -16.84
C ASN A 565 -23.99 -50.25 -15.40
N HIS A 566 -23.67 -49.32 -14.49
CA HIS A 566 -24.18 -49.35 -13.12
C HIS A 566 -25.64 -48.89 -13.06
N SER A 567 -26.44 -49.46 -12.15
CA SER A 567 -27.84 -49.08 -11.96
C SER A 567 -28.02 -47.62 -11.54
N LEU A 568 -27.07 -47.07 -10.77
CA LEU A 568 -27.05 -45.68 -10.32
C LEU A 568 -25.68 -45.02 -10.58
N VAL A 569 -25.66 -43.86 -11.24
CA VAL A 569 -24.43 -43.08 -11.49
C VAL A 569 -24.53 -41.70 -10.85
N ILE A 570 -23.59 -41.40 -9.97
CA ILE A 570 -23.51 -40.17 -9.17
C ILE A 570 -22.28 -39.38 -9.61
N ARG A 571 -22.43 -38.10 -9.96
CA ARG A 571 -21.32 -37.26 -10.46
C ARG A 571 -21.11 -36.00 -9.62
N ILE A 572 -19.85 -35.63 -9.40
CA ILE A 572 -19.44 -34.40 -8.68
C ILE A 572 -19.12 -33.28 -9.70
N ASN A 573 -19.71 -32.09 -9.51
CA ASN A 573 -19.37 -30.79 -10.14
C ASN A 573 -19.28 -30.66 -11.68
N GLU A 574 -18.87 -29.47 -12.16
CA GLU A 574 -19.03 -29.00 -13.55
C GLU A 574 -18.22 -29.79 -14.59
N VAL A 575 -18.98 -30.36 -15.53
CA VAL A 575 -18.59 -30.62 -16.91
C VAL A 575 -18.02 -29.33 -17.52
N ASP A 576 -16.71 -29.25 -17.74
CA ASP A 576 -16.12 -28.23 -18.62
C ASP A 576 -16.83 -28.31 -19.98
N GLN A 577 -17.47 -27.20 -20.36
CA GLN A 577 -18.35 -27.08 -21.52
C GLN A 577 -17.60 -26.84 -22.84
N SER A 578 -16.27 -26.94 -22.86
CA SER A 578 -15.51 -27.03 -24.10
C SER A 578 -15.70 -28.41 -24.76
N TYR A 579 -16.88 -28.64 -25.33
CA TYR A 579 -17.15 -29.81 -26.15
C TYR A 579 -16.16 -29.85 -27.34
N PRO A 580 -15.44 -30.96 -27.61
CA PRO A 580 -15.48 -32.26 -26.95
C PRO A 580 -14.18 -32.56 -26.18
N ASN A 581 -13.97 -31.99 -24.99
CA ASN A 581 -12.80 -32.34 -24.17
C ASN A 581 -13.00 -33.66 -23.41
N ILE A 582 -12.46 -34.70 -24.06
CA ILE A 582 -11.81 -35.98 -23.66
C ILE A 582 -11.72 -36.40 -22.16
N LEU A 583 -11.91 -35.53 -21.16
CA LEU A 583 -11.68 -35.84 -19.74
C LEU A 583 -12.82 -36.63 -19.07
N TYR A 584 -14.06 -36.50 -19.55
CA TYR A 584 -15.22 -37.19 -18.99
C TYR A 584 -15.75 -38.25 -19.94
N LYS A 585 -15.67 -39.51 -19.50
CA LYS A 585 -16.12 -40.70 -20.24
C LYS A 585 -17.39 -41.27 -19.57
N GLY A 586 -18.30 -41.84 -20.36
CA GLY A 586 -19.65 -42.27 -19.94
C GLY A 586 -20.72 -41.17 -20.13
N LYS A 587 -21.96 -41.56 -20.42
CA LYS A 587 -23.10 -40.68 -20.71
C LYS A 587 -24.16 -40.65 -19.60
N LYS A 588 -24.21 -41.66 -18.74
CA LYS A 588 -25.23 -41.80 -17.69
C LYS A 588 -24.94 -40.88 -16.51
N THR A 589 -25.98 -40.28 -15.94
CA THR A 589 -25.94 -39.41 -14.75
C THR A 589 -27.33 -39.41 -14.15
N ASP A 590 -27.52 -40.14 -13.06
CA ASP A 590 -28.81 -40.23 -12.36
C ASP A 590 -28.88 -39.19 -11.24
N VAL A 591 -27.75 -39.00 -10.54
CA VAL A 591 -27.59 -38.04 -9.45
C VAL A 591 -26.43 -37.09 -9.76
N TRP A 592 -26.64 -35.80 -9.53
CA TRP A 592 -25.58 -34.78 -9.58
C TRP A 592 -25.35 -34.20 -8.18
N PHE A 593 -24.09 -33.96 -7.81
CA PHE A 593 -23.69 -33.38 -6.51
C PHE A 593 -22.73 -32.21 -6.74
N GLY A 594 -23.03 -31.05 -6.13
CA GLY A 594 -22.13 -29.89 -6.19
C GLY A 594 -22.73 -28.61 -5.63
N GLN A 595 -21.95 -27.53 -5.65
CA GLN A 595 -22.36 -26.21 -5.15
C GLN A 595 -23.50 -25.59 -5.98
N ALA A 596 -24.39 -24.87 -5.31
CA ALA A 596 -25.44 -24.10 -5.94
C ALA A 596 -24.88 -22.78 -6.52
N LYS A 597 -24.26 -22.83 -7.70
CA LYS A 597 -23.75 -21.63 -8.39
C LYS A 597 -24.78 -21.04 -9.35
N ARG A 598 -24.84 -19.71 -9.41
CA ARG A 598 -25.70 -18.95 -10.34
C ARG A 598 -25.02 -18.83 -11.71
N THR A 599 -25.01 -19.89 -12.51
CA THR A 599 -24.49 -19.82 -13.90
C THR A 599 -25.60 -20.02 -14.92
N ALA A 600 -25.55 -19.25 -16.01
CA ALA A 600 -26.55 -19.24 -17.09
C ALA A 600 -26.68 -20.57 -17.87
N ASN A 601 -25.87 -21.59 -17.55
CA ASN A 601 -25.78 -22.85 -18.28
C ASN A 601 -26.34 -24.07 -17.53
N LEU A 602 -26.92 -23.87 -16.34
CA LEU A 602 -27.50 -24.92 -15.49
C LEU A 602 -28.56 -25.78 -16.21
N GLY A 603 -29.37 -25.18 -17.09
CA GLY A 603 -30.43 -25.88 -17.83
C GLY A 603 -29.98 -27.00 -18.79
N ARG A 604 -28.67 -27.17 -19.06
CA ARG A 604 -28.12 -28.28 -19.88
C ARG A 604 -27.60 -29.45 -19.05
N ILE A 605 -27.09 -29.20 -17.84
CA ILE A 605 -26.55 -30.23 -16.93
C ILE A 605 -27.71 -30.93 -16.23
N TYR A 606 -28.67 -30.15 -15.72
CA TYR A 606 -29.82 -30.66 -14.97
C TYR A 606 -30.86 -31.40 -15.83
N LYS A 607 -30.80 -31.34 -17.16
CA LYS A 607 -31.74 -32.12 -17.99
C LYS A 607 -31.47 -33.63 -18.02
N LYS A 608 -30.33 -34.08 -17.48
CA LYS A 608 -29.92 -35.50 -17.52
C LYS A 608 -30.10 -36.24 -16.20
N ALA A 609 -29.92 -35.57 -15.07
CA ALA A 609 -30.10 -36.15 -13.75
C ALA A 609 -31.58 -36.17 -13.34
N SER A 610 -31.98 -37.17 -12.58
CA SER A 610 -33.29 -37.22 -11.91
C SER A 610 -33.26 -36.60 -10.52
N LEU A 611 -32.08 -36.51 -9.90
CA LEU A 611 -31.86 -35.93 -8.57
C LEU A 611 -30.64 -35.01 -8.56
N THR A 612 -30.80 -33.81 -7.99
CA THR A 612 -29.76 -32.81 -7.81
C THR A 612 -29.48 -32.62 -6.32
N LEU A 613 -28.23 -32.77 -5.93
CA LEU A 613 -27.77 -32.61 -4.56
C LEU A 613 -26.93 -31.35 -4.43
N ILE A 614 -27.32 -30.47 -3.51
CA ILE A 614 -26.61 -29.24 -3.21
C ILE A 614 -25.62 -29.51 -2.08
N SER A 615 -24.32 -29.30 -2.34
CA SER A 615 -23.24 -29.49 -1.35
C SER A 615 -23.22 -28.40 -0.27
N ASP A 616 -23.80 -27.23 -0.55
CA ASP A 616 -23.91 -26.12 0.41
C ASP A 616 -24.75 -26.50 1.63
N VAL A 617 -24.17 -26.34 2.81
CA VAL A 617 -24.78 -26.70 4.10
C VAL A 617 -25.79 -25.65 4.51
N ASN A 618 -26.88 -26.07 5.15
CA ASN A 618 -27.91 -25.17 5.67
C ASN A 618 -28.42 -24.20 4.60
N PHE A 619 -28.50 -24.64 3.35
CA PHE A 619 -28.72 -23.77 2.19
C PHE A 619 -29.91 -22.81 2.38
N SER A 620 -31.03 -23.30 2.90
CA SER A 620 -32.23 -22.50 3.17
C SER A 620 -32.09 -21.49 4.32
N HIS A 621 -31.18 -21.71 5.27
CA HIS A 621 -30.94 -20.88 6.44
C HIS A 621 -29.77 -19.91 6.28
N ALA A 622 -28.75 -20.29 5.50
CA ALA A 622 -27.47 -19.59 5.42
C ALA A 622 -27.17 -18.99 4.04
N ASN A 623 -27.88 -19.39 2.98
CA ASN A 623 -27.69 -18.82 1.64
C ASN A 623 -28.77 -17.77 1.32
N PRO A 624 -28.40 -16.50 1.10
CA PRO A 624 -29.36 -15.44 0.79
C PRO A 624 -30.01 -15.58 -0.60
N ASN A 625 -29.48 -16.43 -1.47
CA ASN A 625 -30.02 -16.69 -2.81
C ASN A 625 -30.79 -18.02 -2.90
N ALA A 626 -31.02 -18.70 -1.77
CA ALA A 626 -31.58 -20.05 -1.76
C ALA A 626 -32.91 -20.19 -2.50
N GLU A 627 -33.83 -19.23 -2.31
CA GLU A 627 -35.14 -19.26 -2.95
C GLU A 627 -35.02 -19.18 -4.49
N GLU A 628 -34.18 -18.28 -5.00
CA GLU A 628 -34.00 -18.10 -6.44
C GLU A 628 -33.37 -19.34 -7.07
N THR A 629 -32.33 -19.89 -6.45
CA THR A 629 -31.66 -21.10 -6.94
C THR A 629 -32.61 -22.29 -6.96
N LEU A 630 -33.32 -22.55 -5.86
CA LEU A 630 -34.25 -23.69 -5.79
C LEU A 630 -35.42 -23.53 -6.76
N ARG A 631 -35.96 -22.32 -6.91
CA ARG A 631 -37.02 -22.02 -7.88
C ARG A 631 -36.57 -22.36 -9.30
N HIS A 632 -35.36 -21.93 -9.69
CA HIS A 632 -34.81 -22.25 -11.00
C HIS A 632 -34.70 -23.77 -11.24
N LEU A 633 -34.24 -24.52 -10.24
CA LEU A 633 -34.12 -25.98 -10.33
C LEU A 633 -35.49 -26.67 -10.41
N TYR A 634 -36.49 -26.19 -9.66
CA TYR A 634 -37.85 -26.71 -9.73
C TYR A 634 -38.54 -26.40 -11.06
N ASP A 635 -38.28 -25.24 -11.67
CA ASP A 635 -38.78 -24.91 -13.02
C ASP A 635 -38.20 -25.85 -14.09
N LEU A 636 -37.04 -26.46 -13.84
CA LEU A 636 -36.44 -27.52 -14.66
C LEU A 636 -36.99 -28.93 -14.35
N ASN A 637 -38.02 -29.03 -13.49
CA ASN A 637 -38.63 -30.27 -13.01
C ASN A 637 -37.61 -31.24 -12.37
N GLN A 638 -36.61 -30.69 -11.68
CA GLN A 638 -35.62 -31.45 -10.93
C GLN A 638 -36.05 -31.65 -9.48
N THR A 639 -35.78 -32.85 -8.96
CA THR A 639 -35.78 -33.10 -7.52
C THR A 639 -34.47 -32.58 -6.93
N VAL A 640 -34.55 -31.86 -5.81
CA VAL A 640 -33.40 -31.19 -5.20
C VAL A 640 -33.32 -31.50 -3.72
N GLN A 641 -32.17 -31.97 -3.24
CA GLN A 641 -31.90 -32.21 -1.83
C GLN A 641 -30.63 -31.49 -1.41
N SER A 642 -30.61 -30.88 -0.22
CA SER A 642 -29.38 -30.28 0.35
C SER A 642 -28.61 -31.30 1.18
N TYR A 643 -27.30 -31.12 1.27
CA TYR A 643 -26.45 -31.95 2.12
C TYR A 643 -26.91 -31.91 3.59
N PRO A 644 -27.00 -33.07 4.29
CA PRO A 644 -27.47 -33.10 5.68
C PRO A 644 -26.53 -32.37 6.64
N ASP A 645 -27.04 -31.34 7.32
CA ASP A 645 -26.28 -30.52 8.28
C ASP A 645 -25.64 -31.35 9.40
N ALA A 646 -26.33 -32.39 9.89
CA ALA A 646 -25.80 -33.28 10.91
C ALA A 646 -24.52 -33.99 10.46
N PHE A 647 -24.48 -34.47 9.21
CA PHE A 647 -23.31 -35.13 8.65
C PHE A 647 -22.16 -34.15 8.42
N TYR A 648 -22.48 -32.92 8.01
CA TYR A 648 -21.46 -31.89 7.84
C TYR A 648 -20.81 -31.52 9.18
N ARG A 649 -21.61 -31.31 10.23
CA ARG A 649 -21.09 -31.00 11.57
C ARG A 649 -20.24 -32.14 12.13
N GLU A 650 -20.67 -33.39 11.97
CA GLU A 650 -19.87 -34.56 12.37
C GLU A 650 -18.53 -34.56 11.62
N LEU A 651 -18.57 -34.34 10.31
CA LEU A 651 -17.38 -34.31 9.45
C LEU A 651 -16.39 -33.21 9.85
N ILE A 652 -16.87 -31.97 9.98
CA ILE A 652 -16.08 -30.81 10.45
C ILE A 652 -15.45 -31.07 11.82
N GLN A 653 -16.20 -31.68 12.75
CA GLN A 653 -15.67 -32.00 14.07
C GLN A 653 -14.54 -33.03 14.01
N ARG A 654 -14.54 -33.91 13.01
CA ARG A 654 -13.51 -34.92 12.83
C ARG A 654 -12.26 -34.37 12.13
N ILE A 655 -12.43 -33.59 11.06
CA ILE A 655 -11.29 -33.14 10.22
C ILE A 655 -10.80 -31.72 10.55
N LYS A 656 -11.59 -30.91 11.29
CA LYS A 656 -11.26 -29.54 11.72
C LYS A 656 -10.95 -28.53 10.60
N LYS A 657 -11.34 -28.87 9.37
CA LYS A 657 -11.10 -28.14 8.12
C LYS A 657 -12.33 -28.19 7.22
N GLU A 658 -12.46 -27.28 6.25
CA GLU A 658 -13.48 -27.39 5.21
C GLU A 658 -13.34 -28.72 4.42
N PRO A 659 -14.37 -29.59 4.41
CA PRO A 659 -14.33 -30.83 3.65
C PRO A 659 -14.46 -30.57 2.16
N SER A 660 -13.71 -31.32 1.35
CA SER A 660 -13.92 -31.38 -0.09
C SER A 660 -15.30 -31.96 -0.43
N GLU A 661 -15.82 -31.62 -1.60
CA GLU A 661 -17.09 -32.19 -2.09
C GLU A 661 -17.03 -33.70 -2.27
N ALA A 662 -15.87 -34.22 -2.69
CA ALA A 662 -15.62 -35.66 -2.73
C ALA A 662 -15.81 -36.29 -1.35
N LEU A 663 -15.22 -35.71 -0.30
CA LEU A 663 -15.36 -36.23 1.05
C LEU A 663 -16.80 -36.10 1.56
N LEU A 664 -17.50 -34.99 1.29
CA LEU A 664 -18.91 -34.83 1.65
C LEU A 664 -19.75 -35.98 1.10
N LEU A 665 -19.68 -36.20 -0.22
CA LEU A 665 -20.49 -37.22 -0.86
C LEU A 665 -20.13 -38.64 -0.42
N LEU A 666 -18.84 -38.95 -0.35
CA LEU A 666 -18.36 -40.25 0.16
C LEU A 666 -18.83 -40.48 1.59
N TYR A 667 -18.77 -39.46 2.44
CA TYR A 667 -19.19 -39.56 3.82
C TYR A 667 -20.70 -39.76 3.94
N TRP A 668 -21.52 -39.09 3.13
CA TRP A 668 -22.97 -39.29 3.11
C TRP A 668 -23.33 -40.73 2.72
N ILE A 669 -22.74 -41.25 1.64
CA ILE A 669 -22.93 -42.64 1.23
C ILE A 669 -22.48 -43.61 2.34
N TYR A 670 -21.37 -43.31 3.01
CA TYR A 670 -20.90 -44.09 4.15
C TYR A 670 -21.88 -44.12 5.31
N LYS A 671 -22.58 -43.01 5.60
CA LYS A 671 -23.62 -42.99 6.65
C LYS A 671 -24.84 -43.83 6.28
N ILE A 672 -25.10 -44.06 4.99
CA ILE A 672 -26.24 -44.86 4.51
C ILE A 672 -25.92 -46.37 4.60
N GLN A 673 -24.79 -46.80 4.02
CA GLN A 673 -24.50 -48.24 3.84
C GLN A 673 -23.17 -48.73 4.45
N GLY A 674 -22.41 -47.84 5.10
CA GLY A 674 -21.08 -48.15 5.61
C GLY A 674 -19.97 -48.04 4.55
N PRO A 675 -18.79 -48.65 4.80
CA PRO A 675 -17.60 -48.47 3.96
C PRO A 675 -17.81 -48.79 2.48
N ILE A 676 -17.37 -47.88 1.61
CA ILE A 676 -17.53 -47.94 0.15
C ILE A 676 -16.41 -48.79 -0.46
N GLU A 677 -16.73 -49.66 -1.40
CA GLU A 677 -15.73 -50.42 -2.16
C GLU A 677 -14.97 -49.49 -3.13
N PRO A 678 -13.62 -49.52 -3.16
CA PRO A 678 -12.83 -48.69 -4.08
C PRO A 678 -13.21 -48.86 -5.56
N SER A 679 -13.68 -50.05 -5.94
CA SER A 679 -14.13 -50.35 -7.31
C SER A 679 -15.33 -49.52 -7.75
N LYS A 680 -16.08 -48.93 -6.81
CA LYS A 680 -17.25 -48.07 -7.11
C LYS A 680 -16.88 -46.61 -7.34
N ILE A 681 -15.62 -46.24 -7.16
CA ILE A 681 -15.14 -44.85 -7.24
C ILE A 681 -14.25 -44.71 -8.48
N VAL A 682 -14.57 -43.76 -9.35
CA VAL A 682 -13.82 -43.45 -10.56
C VAL A 682 -13.54 -41.96 -10.62
N GLY A 683 -12.31 -41.56 -10.95
CA GLY A 683 -11.96 -40.14 -11.11
C GLY A 683 -11.99 -39.32 -9.81
N ILE A 684 -11.79 -39.96 -8.65
CA ILE A 684 -11.49 -39.28 -7.38
C ILE A 684 -10.09 -39.68 -6.96
N ASP A 685 -9.14 -38.75 -7.08
CA ASP A 685 -7.76 -38.95 -6.64
C ASP A 685 -7.64 -38.68 -5.14
N VAL A 686 -7.61 -39.76 -4.36
CA VAL A 686 -7.43 -39.72 -2.91
C VAL A 686 -6.11 -39.04 -2.52
N GLU A 687 -5.10 -39.01 -3.39
CA GLU A 687 -3.83 -38.33 -3.09
C GLU A 687 -3.95 -36.81 -3.06
N LYS A 688 -4.97 -36.23 -3.69
CA LYS A 688 -5.25 -34.78 -3.68
C LYS A 688 -6.01 -34.31 -2.45
N LEU A 689 -6.55 -35.23 -1.65
CA LEU A 689 -7.21 -34.90 -0.39
C LEU A 689 -6.21 -34.35 0.63
N SER A 690 -6.70 -33.50 1.55
CA SER A 690 -5.87 -32.98 2.64
C SER A 690 -5.40 -34.11 3.56
N ILE A 691 -4.34 -33.86 4.36
CA ILE A 691 -3.86 -34.85 5.33
C ILE A 691 -4.99 -35.23 6.29
N GLU A 692 -5.76 -34.26 6.75
CA GLU A 692 -6.91 -34.43 7.64
C GLU A 692 -7.99 -35.31 6.98
N GLU A 693 -8.31 -35.06 5.71
CA GLU A 693 -9.28 -35.86 4.96
C GLU A 693 -8.80 -37.30 4.75
N LYS A 694 -7.49 -37.50 4.45
CA LYS A 694 -6.88 -38.83 4.31
C LYS A 694 -6.95 -39.67 5.59
N THR A 695 -6.97 -39.05 6.77
CA THR A 695 -7.15 -39.82 8.02
C THR A 695 -8.53 -40.47 8.10
N LEU A 696 -9.54 -39.81 7.53
CA LEU A 696 -10.92 -40.28 7.54
C LEU A 696 -11.23 -41.22 6.37
N ILE A 697 -10.56 -41.02 5.22
CA ILE A 697 -10.89 -41.76 3.99
C ILE A 697 -10.80 -43.28 4.16
N ASN A 698 -9.88 -43.76 4.99
CA ASN A 698 -9.68 -45.19 5.26
C ASN A 698 -10.83 -45.85 6.04
N GLU A 699 -11.66 -45.04 6.73
CA GLU A 699 -12.88 -45.52 7.38
C GLU A 699 -14.07 -45.50 6.42
N VAL A 700 -14.09 -44.52 5.52
CA VAL A 700 -15.18 -44.24 4.58
C VAL A 700 -15.11 -45.15 3.35
N VAL A 701 -13.89 -45.44 2.88
CA VAL A 701 -13.59 -46.30 1.74
C VAL A 701 -12.81 -47.51 2.25
N LYS A 702 -13.23 -48.72 1.87
CA LYS A 702 -12.57 -49.96 2.32
C LYS A 702 -11.10 -49.95 1.91
N ASN A 703 -10.22 -50.17 2.89
CA ASN A 703 -8.78 -50.32 2.64
C ASN A 703 -8.52 -51.46 1.64
N ASN A 704 -8.15 -51.10 0.41
CA ASN A 704 -7.43 -52.00 -0.48
C ASN A 704 -5.96 -52.05 -0.04
N THR A 705 -5.66 -52.80 1.00
CA THR A 705 -4.32 -53.42 1.14
C THR A 705 -4.17 -54.55 0.11
N GLN A 706 -4.34 -54.21 -1.17
CA GLN A 706 -3.81 -54.95 -2.31
C GLN A 706 -3.34 -53.91 -3.33
N LYS A 707 -2.10 -53.47 -3.14
CA LYS A 707 -1.25 -53.11 -4.27
C LYS A 707 -1.29 -54.30 -5.24
N TYR A 708 -1.74 -54.04 -6.46
CA TYR A 708 -1.52 -54.92 -7.60
C TYR A 708 -0.05 -55.38 -7.60
N VAL A 709 0.17 -56.70 -7.57
CA VAL A 709 1.44 -57.35 -7.92
C VAL A 709 1.50 -57.48 -9.43
#